data_AF-A0A520P9P1-F1
#
_entry.id   AF-A0A520P9P1-F1
#
_cell.length_a   1.000
_cell.length_b   1.000
_cell.length_c   1.000
_cell.angle_alpha   90.00
_cell.angle_beta   90.00
_cell.angle_gamma   90.00
#
_symmetry.space_group_name_H-M   'P 1'
#
loop_
_entity.id
_entity.type
_entity.pdbx_description
1 polymer ?
#
loop_
_entity_poly.entity_id
_entity_poly.type
_entity_poly.pdbx_seq_one_letter_code
_entity_poly.pdbx_strand_id
1 'polypeptide(L)'
;MINYESTMQYVKFVKILFVSFTKSARNSWVTFLLFFACFCWSFASLAQEVVAGKHKGIYLLSQSMKLGKKPVQGAFISADNQRVVVLSGNSSLEIYRTQNGKRQRVVSSQEQKAISLVLHPGGKLAITGGQDETVRIWDTQQATALGVLRGHLGTVSTLALNIGGEILASGSQDGTVILWKMQGQEMLKSAKLISKGSIKSLAFHPQENILAVGGEDGSLQFRSVPELKLISTLPAHKNSVAAGEFNTRGDVFVSGSQDGKLIIWDWKNKKKRSVIEFEDAVTDLKIHPKQQEIAVGTAGGNFEIWSLEKGEQLHNINKFESALTQVAFDNNGQRIISALENGSVHIWEYGASLHLQTLSGHERTVESLEFSADSKRLISSAADKSVRIWKLESKEVPEKFEMGTHRVQDVRFVPGSQDFATAGTGSSVIIWNAKDGSRIRELKFHKGKINALSFHPQDPVLLSAGSDKQWALWNLDSGKLLHSRRGHASQILTTAFSTDGKSFATAGSDLSIILWKYPQGEPLIKLKGHTKAVTTVAFSPDGKMLASGAQDNQIILWKLKPEISKTPLRKLEGHGFIVNQVLFTKDGKALISISKDKTARLWEIKSGKMLRILHGDRTPLVAAAMSPDGKLIALSNLTKDIFILKFPNDIPELQETAGDSLSVDVANSAETQAADSALNDAENSVIDLTDLSEKEKQPMTAEELLAYAVPETDKLSADYLQQQKRLNQLLKSKNTCLHIAEMEKLALKILSMIPNDLAAFHAMLKSSILKRDFTNMHLLLRAGNFAELDTERYDYLSILEIRNIFDNLLIDVFDQSFERRGNKQQIKLTNCEGKSEPVSLGKISRNLRYPDEFLTKITSTARMLDLRDFIGLREFEFQNRMFAEIKRVIDSGTPHASSRMAMATQERAKKIPTGMLKINLEKAQTWKNEGMTAFRLRKESGPWKTYHSDQDNRIIMHLPAGAYYLKVGGILRKTFFLIAGTQLDLAVE
;
A
#
# COMPACT_ATOMS: atom_id res chain seq x y z
N MET A 1 19.23 34.31 -1.25
CA MET A 1 19.30 35.44 -2.21
C MET A 1 18.06 35.42 -3.10
N ILE A 2 16.90 35.67 -2.49
CA ILE A 2 15.60 35.76 -3.17
C ILE A 2 15.01 37.10 -2.68
N ASN A 3 14.43 37.89 -3.60
CA ASN A 3 13.89 39.26 -3.43
C ASN A 3 14.88 40.44 -3.51
N TYR A 4 15.53 40.66 -4.67
CA TYR A 4 16.17 41.96 -4.94
C TYR A 4 15.73 42.68 -6.23
N GLU A 5 15.13 41.98 -7.21
CA GLU A 5 14.74 42.64 -8.48
C GLU A 5 13.33 43.24 -8.47
N SER A 6 12.36 42.66 -7.75
CA SER A 6 10.99 43.20 -7.66
C SER A 6 10.88 44.45 -6.78
N THR A 7 11.74 44.58 -5.78
CA THR A 7 11.84 45.78 -4.92
C THR A 7 12.44 46.98 -5.65
N MET A 8 13.31 46.76 -6.65
CA MET A 8 13.98 47.87 -7.35
C MET A 8 13.07 48.61 -8.34
N GLN A 9 12.12 47.93 -8.99
CA GLN A 9 11.11 48.61 -9.83
C GLN A 9 10.07 49.36 -8.96
N TYR A 10 9.72 48.81 -7.80
CA TYR A 10 8.76 49.42 -6.87
C TYR A 10 9.29 50.73 -6.26
N VAL A 11 10.56 50.75 -5.83
CA VAL A 11 11.19 51.96 -5.27
C VAL A 11 11.40 53.04 -6.35
N LYS A 12 11.69 52.67 -7.61
CA LYS A 12 11.79 53.63 -8.70
C LYS A 12 10.43 54.24 -9.06
N PHE A 13 9.35 53.45 -9.07
CA PHE A 13 8.01 53.95 -9.37
C PHE A 13 7.48 54.88 -8.26
N VAL A 14 7.71 54.51 -6.98
CA VAL A 14 7.35 55.35 -5.83
C VAL A 14 8.17 56.64 -5.79
N LYS A 15 9.47 56.62 -6.12
CA LYS A 15 10.29 57.85 -6.21
C LYS A 15 9.84 58.79 -7.32
N ILE A 16 9.44 58.28 -8.49
CA ILE A 16 8.97 59.11 -9.61
C ILE A 16 7.63 59.77 -9.26
N LEU A 17 6.72 59.05 -8.58
CA LEU A 17 5.45 59.60 -8.11
C LEU A 17 5.64 60.61 -6.96
N PHE A 18 6.60 60.39 -6.06
CA PHE A 18 6.88 61.31 -4.94
C PHE A 18 7.50 62.63 -5.44
N VAL A 19 8.34 62.58 -6.48
CA VAL A 19 8.98 63.76 -7.07
C VAL A 19 8.00 64.56 -7.96
N SER A 20 7.03 63.90 -8.62
CA SER A 20 6.00 64.61 -9.39
C SER A 20 4.94 65.27 -8.49
N PHE A 21 4.61 64.68 -7.34
CA PHE A 21 3.57 65.22 -6.44
C PHE A 21 4.04 66.32 -5.49
N THR A 22 5.32 66.34 -5.10
CA THR A 22 5.89 67.45 -4.29
C THR A 22 5.93 68.78 -5.04
N LYS A 23 5.85 68.76 -6.38
CA LYS A 23 5.70 69.98 -7.20
C LYS A 23 4.27 70.51 -7.29
N SER A 24 3.24 69.71 -6.97
CA SER A 24 1.82 70.06 -7.15
C SER A 24 1.11 70.41 -5.84
N ALA A 25 1.56 69.86 -4.70
CA ALA A 25 0.96 70.13 -3.39
C ALA A 25 1.51 71.40 -2.73
N ARG A 26 1.17 72.57 -3.29
CA ARG A 26 1.48 73.86 -2.64
C ARG A 26 0.30 74.46 -1.86
N ASN A 27 -0.90 73.89 -1.94
CA ASN A 27 -2.06 74.37 -1.19
C ASN A 27 -2.90 73.21 -0.62
N SER A 28 -3.07 73.25 0.71
CA SER A 28 -3.88 72.39 1.57
C SER A 28 -3.29 71.02 1.94
N TRP A 29 -2.81 70.92 3.18
CA TRP A 29 -2.39 69.68 3.83
C TRP A 29 -3.57 68.72 4.12
N VAL A 30 -4.80 69.26 4.14
CA VAL A 30 -6.03 68.52 4.46
C VAL A 30 -6.46 67.64 3.29
N THR A 31 -6.28 68.09 2.05
CA THR A 31 -6.58 67.29 0.85
C THR A 31 -5.58 66.13 0.69
N PHE A 32 -4.33 66.31 1.12
CA PHE A 32 -3.32 65.25 1.16
C PHE A 32 -3.71 64.11 2.12
N LEU A 33 -4.16 64.44 3.34
CA LEU A 33 -4.60 63.44 4.33
C LEU A 33 -5.86 62.69 3.89
N LEU A 34 -6.84 63.40 3.30
CA LEU A 34 -8.07 62.79 2.79
C LEU A 34 -7.81 61.86 1.59
N PHE A 35 -6.96 62.28 0.64
CA PHE A 35 -6.60 61.41 -0.49
C PHE A 35 -5.79 60.21 -0.04
N PHE A 36 -4.84 60.38 0.89
CA PHE A 36 -4.02 59.27 1.41
C PHE A 36 -4.87 58.26 2.21
N ALA A 37 -5.85 58.74 2.99
CA ALA A 37 -6.81 57.89 3.68
C ALA A 37 -7.72 57.12 2.69
N CYS A 38 -8.22 57.78 1.64
CA CYS A 38 -8.99 57.13 0.57
C CYS A 38 -8.14 56.12 -0.22
N PHE A 39 -6.86 56.42 -0.50
CA PHE A 39 -5.94 55.51 -1.17
C PHE A 39 -5.60 54.30 -0.30
N CYS A 40 -5.40 54.50 1.00
CA CYS A 40 -5.23 53.41 1.96
C CYS A 40 -6.48 52.55 2.10
N TRP A 41 -7.68 53.14 2.02
CA TRP A 41 -8.95 52.40 2.02
C TRP A 41 -9.19 51.62 0.73
N SER A 42 -8.88 52.19 -0.44
CA SER A 42 -8.99 51.45 -1.71
C SER A 42 -7.95 50.34 -1.82
N PHE A 43 -6.73 50.54 -1.29
CA PHE A 43 -5.73 49.48 -1.23
C PHE A 43 -6.06 48.43 -0.17
N ALA A 44 -6.68 48.80 0.95
CA ALA A 44 -7.18 47.84 1.93
C ALA A 44 -8.30 47.00 1.34
N SER A 45 -9.28 47.60 0.64
CA SER A 45 -10.37 46.84 0.00
C SER A 45 -9.87 45.96 -1.14
N LEU A 46 -8.93 46.45 -1.96
CA LEU A 46 -8.34 45.67 -3.05
C LEU A 46 -7.41 44.56 -2.52
N ALA A 47 -6.68 44.79 -1.42
CA ALA A 47 -5.94 43.74 -0.73
C ALA A 47 -6.88 42.71 -0.08
N GLN A 48 -8.04 43.13 0.41
CA GLN A 48 -9.04 42.25 0.97
C GLN A 48 -9.73 41.41 -0.12
N GLU A 49 -9.97 41.96 -1.32
CA GLU A 49 -10.45 41.21 -2.49
C GLU A 49 -9.41 40.26 -3.09
N VAL A 50 -8.13 40.68 -3.17
CA VAL A 50 -7.03 39.83 -3.67
C VAL A 50 -6.67 38.70 -2.70
N VAL A 51 -6.86 38.91 -1.39
CA VAL A 51 -6.70 37.86 -0.36
C VAL A 51 -7.94 36.96 -0.26
N ALA A 52 -9.15 37.51 -0.41
CA ALA A 52 -10.40 36.72 -0.40
C ALA A 52 -10.53 35.78 -1.60
N GLY A 53 -9.89 36.10 -2.73
CA GLY A 53 -9.89 35.25 -3.92
C GLY A 53 -8.99 34.02 -3.85
N LYS A 54 -8.07 33.92 -2.89
CA LYS A 54 -6.94 32.98 -3.05
C LYS A 54 -7.22 31.52 -2.71
N HIS A 55 -8.11 31.16 -1.77
CA HIS A 55 -8.34 29.74 -1.45
C HIS A 55 -9.83 29.47 -1.24
N LYS A 56 -10.61 29.31 -2.32
CA LYS A 56 -11.85 28.53 -2.21
C LYS A 56 -11.45 27.13 -1.75
N GLY A 57 -11.81 26.76 -0.53
CA GLY A 57 -11.55 25.42 0.00
C GLY A 57 -12.19 24.39 -0.93
N ILE A 58 -11.38 23.66 -1.68
CA ILE A 58 -11.89 22.63 -2.59
C ILE A 58 -12.05 21.38 -1.76
N TYR A 59 -13.30 21.10 -1.41
CA TYR A 59 -13.68 19.84 -0.79
C TYR A 59 -13.75 18.77 -1.88
N LEU A 60 -12.67 18.00 -2.01
CA LEU A 60 -12.55 16.87 -2.93
C LEU A 60 -12.97 15.59 -2.22
N LEU A 61 -13.74 14.79 -2.94
CA LEU A 61 -14.10 13.45 -2.54
C LEU A 61 -13.00 12.49 -3.02
N SER A 62 -12.44 11.72 -2.10
CA SER A 62 -11.52 10.66 -2.45
C SER A 62 -12.00 9.30 -1.96
N GLN A 63 -11.59 8.26 -2.67
CA GLN A 63 -11.74 6.88 -2.28
C GLN A 63 -10.37 6.25 -2.14
N SER A 64 -10.09 5.67 -0.98
CA SER A 64 -8.82 5.00 -0.68
C SER A 64 -8.98 3.49 -0.75
N MET A 65 -8.08 2.83 -1.47
CA MET A 65 -7.98 1.37 -1.53
C MET A 65 -6.60 0.96 -1.02
N LYS A 66 -6.54 0.03 -0.06
CA LYS A 66 -5.28 -0.52 0.44
C LYS A 66 -5.10 -1.94 -0.11
N LEU A 67 -4.05 -2.13 -0.90
CA LEU A 67 -3.78 -3.38 -1.62
C LEU A 67 -2.81 -4.29 -0.86
N GLY A 68 -1.92 -3.68 -0.07
CA GLY A 68 -0.90 -4.38 0.70
C GLY A 68 0.12 -3.40 1.26
N LYS A 69 1.27 -3.91 1.71
CA LYS A 69 2.40 -3.10 2.19
C LYS A 69 3.44 -2.75 1.11
N LYS A 70 3.37 -3.40 -0.06
CA LYS A 70 4.33 -3.20 -1.16
C LYS A 70 3.92 -2.05 -2.07
N PRO A 71 4.88 -1.38 -2.74
CA PRO A 71 4.61 -0.25 -3.61
C PRO A 71 3.76 -0.62 -4.81
N VAL A 72 2.75 0.21 -5.07
CA VAL A 72 1.96 0.12 -6.30
C VAL A 72 2.83 0.59 -7.46
N GLN A 73 3.02 -0.27 -8.46
CA GLN A 73 3.89 0.01 -9.61
C GLN A 73 3.17 0.83 -10.68
N GLY A 74 1.85 0.70 -10.78
CA GLY A 74 1.04 1.61 -11.59
C GLY A 74 -0.45 1.42 -11.41
N ALA A 75 -1.25 2.45 -11.70
CA ALA A 75 -2.70 2.44 -11.59
C ALA A 75 -3.34 3.39 -12.62
N PHE A 76 -4.37 2.90 -13.32
CA PHE A 76 -5.07 3.65 -14.36
C PHE A 76 -6.58 3.43 -14.29
N ILE A 77 -7.35 4.43 -14.74
CA ILE A 77 -8.80 4.31 -14.94
C ILE A 77 -9.04 3.77 -16.35
N SER A 78 -9.93 2.79 -16.48
CA SER A 78 -10.36 2.28 -17.80
C SER A 78 -11.10 3.35 -18.59
N ALA A 79 -11.07 3.26 -19.91
CA ALA A 79 -11.69 4.26 -20.79
C ALA A 79 -13.22 4.42 -20.60
N ASP A 80 -13.90 3.39 -20.08
CA ASP A 80 -15.32 3.40 -19.74
C ASP A 80 -15.62 4.03 -18.36
N ASN A 81 -14.59 4.47 -17.62
CA ASN A 81 -14.65 4.99 -16.25
C ASN A 81 -15.26 4.04 -15.21
N GLN A 82 -15.46 2.76 -15.54
CA GLN A 82 -16.08 1.79 -14.64
C GLN A 82 -15.07 0.99 -13.82
N ARG A 83 -13.82 0.90 -14.28
CA ARG A 83 -12.78 0.07 -13.67
C ARG A 83 -11.51 0.85 -13.40
N VAL A 84 -10.77 0.37 -12.41
CA VAL A 84 -9.40 0.78 -12.12
C VAL A 84 -8.51 -0.44 -12.24
N VAL A 85 -7.50 -0.36 -13.09
CA VAL A 85 -6.52 -1.42 -13.31
C VAL A 85 -5.25 -1.03 -12.58
N VAL A 86 -4.83 -1.86 -11.64
CA VAL A 86 -3.68 -1.61 -10.77
C VAL A 86 -2.65 -2.72 -10.94
N LEU A 87 -1.40 -2.36 -11.11
CA LEU A 87 -0.27 -3.28 -10.96
C LEU A 87 0.24 -3.18 -9.52
N SER A 88 -0.09 -4.19 -8.72
CA SER A 88 0.30 -4.27 -7.32
C SER A 88 1.81 -4.55 -7.18
N GLY A 89 2.37 -4.24 -6.01
CA GLY A 89 3.76 -4.56 -5.69
C GLY A 89 4.08 -6.05 -5.55
N ASN A 90 3.07 -6.92 -5.63
CA ASN A 90 3.23 -8.37 -5.74
C ASN A 90 3.33 -8.84 -7.20
N SER A 91 3.43 -7.91 -8.16
CA SER A 91 3.35 -8.21 -9.59
C SER A 91 2.08 -8.98 -9.93
N SER A 92 0.94 -8.48 -9.43
CA SER A 92 -0.40 -8.91 -9.82
C SER A 92 -1.11 -7.73 -10.48
N LEU A 93 -1.81 -8.00 -11.58
CA LEU A 93 -2.73 -7.05 -12.19
C LEU A 93 -4.09 -7.21 -11.49
N GLU A 94 -4.52 -6.20 -10.76
CA GLU A 94 -5.74 -6.20 -9.97
C GLU A 94 -6.74 -5.21 -10.56
N ILE A 95 -7.96 -5.68 -10.77
CA ILE A 95 -9.04 -4.90 -11.41
C ILE A 95 -10.09 -4.59 -10.35
N TYR A 96 -10.34 -3.31 -10.18
CA TYR A 96 -11.28 -2.76 -9.21
C TYR A 96 -12.43 -2.07 -9.92
N ARG A 97 -13.60 -2.03 -9.29
CA ARG A 97 -14.71 -1.20 -9.75
C ARG A 97 -14.54 0.22 -9.21
N THR A 98 -14.61 1.24 -10.08
CA THR A 98 -14.30 2.64 -9.72
C THR A 98 -15.31 3.23 -8.72
N GLN A 99 -16.58 2.79 -8.75
CA GLN A 99 -17.64 3.34 -7.88
C GLN A 99 -17.40 3.04 -6.40
N ASN A 100 -16.96 1.82 -6.09
CA ASN A 100 -16.94 1.30 -4.71
C ASN A 100 -15.63 0.64 -4.31
N GLY A 101 -14.62 0.65 -5.19
CA GLY A 101 -13.31 0.07 -4.92
C GLY A 101 -13.37 -1.43 -4.64
N LYS A 102 -14.45 -2.12 -5.06
CA LYS A 102 -14.56 -3.56 -4.91
C LYS A 102 -13.64 -4.23 -5.93
N ARG A 103 -12.76 -5.10 -5.44
CA ARG A 103 -11.91 -5.94 -6.29
C ARG A 103 -12.80 -6.88 -7.09
N GLN A 104 -12.71 -6.79 -8.42
CA GLN A 104 -13.42 -7.66 -9.35
C GLN A 104 -12.58 -8.88 -9.71
N ARG A 105 -11.27 -8.68 -9.96
CA ARG A 105 -10.41 -9.75 -10.47
C ARG A 105 -8.95 -9.52 -10.12
N VAL A 106 -8.19 -10.61 -10.06
CA VAL A 106 -6.73 -10.62 -9.87
C VAL A 106 -6.13 -11.52 -10.94
N VAL A 107 -5.15 -11.01 -11.68
CA VAL A 107 -4.38 -11.75 -12.68
C VAL A 107 -2.94 -11.80 -12.20
N SER A 108 -2.42 -13.00 -11.95
CA SER A 108 -1.04 -13.14 -11.52
C SER A 108 -0.09 -12.87 -12.69
N SER A 109 0.82 -11.92 -12.53
CA SER A 109 1.97 -11.70 -13.42
C SER A 109 3.30 -11.91 -12.68
N GLN A 110 3.27 -12.75 -11.62
CA GLN A 110 4.43 -13.02 -10.76
C GLN A 110 5.61 -13.63 -11.51
N GLU A 111 5.35 -14.46 -12.52
CA GLU A 111 6.40 -14.99 -13.39
C GLU A 111 7.17 -13.89 -14.11
N GLN A 112 6.45 -12.84 -14.55
CA GLN A 112 7.02 -11.71 -15.26
C GLN A 112 7.75 -10.73 -14.32
N LYS A 113 7.35 -10.71 -13.03
CA LYS A 113 7.69 -9.66 -12.08
C LYS A 113 7.47 -8.28 -12.69
N ALA A 114 6.24 -8.02 -13.12
CA ALA A 114 5.90 -6.77 -13.80
C ALA A 114 6.20 -5.53 -12.93
N ILE A 115 6.83 -4.52 -13.53
CA ILE A 115 7.25 -3.25 -12.92
C ILE A 115 6.69 -2.00 -13.62
N SER A 116 6.23 -2.13 -14.86
CA SER A 116 5.60 -1.03 -15.61
C SER A 116 4.26 -1.48 -16.19
N LEU A 117 3.32 -0.54 -16.29
CA LEU A 117 1.96 -0.76 -16.78
C LEU A 117 1.55 0.41 -17.68
N VAL A 118 0.89 0.10 -18.80
CA VAL A 118 0.15 1.08 -19.61
C VAL A 118 -1.18 0.45 -20.05
N LEU A 119 -2.25 1.25 -20.07
CA LEU A 119 -3.54 0.84 -20.64
C LEU A 119 -3.66 1.30 -22.09
N HIS A 120 -4.22 0.43 -22.92
CA HIS A 120 -4.58 0.79 -24.28
C HIS A 120 -5.69 1.86 -24.28
N PRO A 121 -5.69 2.85 -25.19
CA PRO A 121 -6.70 3.91 -25.24
C PRO A 121 -8.15 3.41 -25.29
N GLY A 122 -8.37 2.26 -25.96
CA GLY A 122 -9.67 1.58 -26.00
C GLY A 122 -10.09 0.87 -24.70
N GLY A 123 -9.28 0.89 -23.64
CA GLY A 123 -9.60 0.40 -22.30
C GLY A 123 -9.66 -1.12 -22.11
N LYS A 124 -9.61 -1.92 -23.18
CA LYS A 124 -9.74 -3.38 -23.12
C LYS A 124 -8.43 -4.13 -22.84
N LEU A 125 -7.30 -3.54 -23.18
CA LEU A 125 -5.99 -4.18 -23.09
C LEU A 125 -5.11 -3.48 -22.05
N ALA A 126 -4.45 -4.27 -21.22
CA ALA A 126 -3.41 -3.82 -20.31
C ALA A 126 -2.06 -4.40 -20.76
N ILE A 127 -1.01 -3.60 -20.75
CA ILE A 127 0.32 -4.00 -21.23
C ILE A 127 1.30 -3.83 -20.08
N THR A 128 2.05 -4.88 -19.76
CA THR A 128 3.01 -4.89 -18.64
C THR A 128 4.43 -5.16 -19.11
N GLY A 129 5.38 -4.43 -18.54
CA GLY A 129 6.82 -4.64 -18.73
C GLY A 129 7.43 -5.35 -17.52
N GLY A 130 8.26 -6.35 -17.78
CA GLY A 130 8.76 -7.29 -16.79
C GLY A 130 10.22 -7.15 -16.40
N GLN A 131 10.59 -7.72 -15.25
CA GLN A 131 11.99 -8.04 -14.97
C GLN A 131 12.49 -9.25 -15.77
N ASP A 132 11.58 -10.05 -16.32
CA ASP A 132 11.88 -11.16 -17.23
C ASP A 132 12.21 -10.71 -18.67
N GLU A 133 12.45 -9.41 -18.89
CA GLU A 133 12.83 -8.82 -20.19
C GLU A 133 11.70 -8.87 -21.24
N THR A 134 10.49 -9.28 -20.85
CA THR A 134 9.34 -9.38 -21.75
C THR A 134 8.34 -8.24 -21.57
N VAL A 135 7.61 -7.96 -22.64
CA VAL A 135 6.38 -7.17 -22.59
C VAL A 135 5.20 -8.11 -22.82
N ARG A 136 4.20 -8.08 -21.94
CA ARG A 136 3.02 -8.95 -22.01
C ARG A 136 1.76 -8.11 -22.21
N ILE A 137 0.87 -8.60 -23.07
CA ILE A 137 -0.43 -7.99 -23.36
C ILE A 137 -1.50 -8.84 -22.69
N TRP A 138 -2.38 -8.19 -21.93
CA TRP A 138 -3.43 -8.82 -21.16
C TRP A 138 -4.79 -8.30 -21.58
N ASP A 139 -5.76 -9.19 -21.66
CA ASP A 139 -7.16 -8.81 -21.76
C ASP A 139 -7.70 -8.46 -20.37
N THR A 140 -8.14 -7.21 -20.19
CA THR A 140 -8.72 -6.74 -18.92
C THR A 140 -10.10 -7.35 -18.61
N GLN A 141 -10.78 -7.91 -19.61
CA GLN A 141 -12.05 -8.62 -19.44
C GLN A 141 -11.83 -10.11 -19.20
N GLN A 142 -10.97 -10.75 -19.99
CA GLN A 142 -10.79 -12.21 -19.94
C GLN A 142 -9.73 -12.68 -18.95
N ALA A 143 -8.85 -11.78 -18.49
CA ALA A 143 -7.71 -12.08 -17.60
C ALA A 143 -6.70 -13.08 -18.19
N THR A 144 -6.66 -13.20 -19.50
CA THR A 144 -5.73 -14.05 -20.23
C THR A 144 -4.62 -13.21 -20.86
N ALA A 145 -3.41 -13.78 -20.93
CA ALA A 145 -2.34 -13.20 -21.71
C ALA A 145 -2.64 -13.42 -23.20
N LEU A 146 -2.77 -12.34 -23.95
CA LEU A 146 -3.04 -12.35 -25.40
C LEU A 146 -1.76 -12.42 -26.23
N GLY A 147 -0.61 -12.07 -25.65
CA GLY A 147 0.65 -12.01 -26.38
C GLY A 147 1.84 -11.72 -25.48
N VAL A 148 3.01 -12.21 -25.89
CA VAL A 148 4.29 -11.96 -25.24
C VAL A 148 5.27 -11.46 -26.30
N LEU A 149 5.67 -10.19 -26.19
CA LEU A 149 6.66 -9.55 -27.05
C LEU A 149 8.05 -9.73 -26.42
N ARG A 150 8.98 -10.31 -27.19
CA ARG A 150 10.35 -10.62 -26.76
C ARG A 150 11.35 -9.90 -27.63
N GLY A 151 12.36 -9.29 -27.02
CA GLY A 151 13.41 -8.59 -27.77
C GLY A 151 14.34 -7.72 -26.94
N HIS A 152 13.96 -7.34 -25.72
CA HIS A 152 14.89 -6.66 -24.80
C HIS A 152 15.92 -7.65 -24.23
N LEU A 153 17.08 -7.12 -23.85
CA LEU A 153 18.16 -7.85 -23.16
C LEU A 153 18.30 -7.39 -21.70
N GLY A 154 17.25 -6.75 -21.21
CA GLY A 154 17.19 -6.13 -19.90
C GLY A 154 15.74 -5.86 -19.49
N THR A 155 15.59 -5.59 -18.21
CA THR A 155 14.38 -5.18 -17.50
C THR A 155 13.64 -4.04 -18.24
N VAL A 156 12.36 -4.26 -18.54
CA VAL A 156 11.52 -3.25 -19.22
C VAL A 156 11.01 -2.23 -18.20
N SER A 157 11.67 -1.08 -18.14
CA SER A 157 11.45 -0.03 -17.14
C SER A 157 10.27 0.87 -17.43
N THR A 158 9.93 1.12 -18.69
CA THR A 158 8.88 2.07 -19.07
C THR A 158 8.20 1.69 -20.38
N LEU A 159 6.93 2.08 -20.50
CA LEU A 159 6.06 1.77 -21.65
C LEU A 159 5.28 3.03 -22.03
N ALA A 160 5.08 3.25 -23.33
CA ALA A 160 4.22 4.30 -23.85
C ALA A 160 3.47 3.82 -25.10
N LEU A 161 2.22 4.24 -25.25
CA LEU A 161 1.41 4.03 -26.45
C LEU A 161 1.17 5.36 -27.17
N ASN A 162 1.07 5.32 -28.49
CA ASN A 162 0.58 6.46 -29.25
C ASN A 162 -0.95 6.63 -29.04
N ILE A 163 -1.50 7.79 -29.44
CA ILE A 163 -2.92 8.12 -29.24
C ILE A 163 -3.87 7.07 -29.83
N GLY A 164 -3.53 6.50 -30.98
CA GLY A 164 -4.32 5.45 -31.63
C GLY A 164 -4.16 4.06 -31.01
N GLY A 165 -3.14 3.84 -30.17
CA GLY A 165 -2.80 2.53 -29.60
C GLY A 165 -2.19 1.53 -30.59
N GLU A 166 -1.84 1.99 -31.80
CA GLU A 166 -1.29 1.16 -32.88
C GLU A 166 0.19 0.79 -32.65
N ILE A 167 0.95 1.71 -32.06
CA ILE A 167 2.39 1.57 -31.83
C ILE A 167 2.66 1.65 -30.33
N LEU A 168 3.38 0.64 -29.82
CA LEU A 168 3.90 0.59 -28.47
C LEU A 168 5.40 0.85 -28.48
N ALA A 169 5.86 1.77 -27.65
CA ALA A 169 7.28 1.93 -27.33
C ALA A 169 7.57 1.31 -25.97
N SER A 170 8.61 0.48 -25.91
CA SER A 170 9.13 -0.08 -24.66
C SER A 170 10.59 0.32 -24.46
N GLY A 171 10.89 0.84 -23.26
CA GLY A 171 12.22 1.25 -22.84
C GLY A 171 12.77 0.27 -21.81
N SER A 172 14.06 -0.05 -21.92
CA SER A 172 14.74 -0.99 -21.03
C SER A 172 15.85 -0.31 -20.21
N GLN A 173 16.24 -0.97 -19.10
CA GLN A 173 17.39 -0.59 -18.28
C GLN A 173 18.73 -0.69 -19.04
N ASP A 174 18.78 -1.46 -20.13
CA ASP A 174 19.97 -1.58 -20.99
C ASP A 174 20.20 -0.37 -21.93
N GLY A 175 19.30 0.63 -21.90
CA GLY A 175 19.34 1.82 -22.75
C GLY A 175 18.72 1.64 -24.15
N THR A 176 18.06 0.51 -24.40
CA THR A 176 17.35 0.22 -25.65
C THR A 176 15.90 0.70 -25.62
N VAL A 177 15.43 1.15 -26.78
CA VAL A 177 14.01 1.39 -27.05
C VAL A 177 13.60 0.50 -28.21
N ILE A 178 12.49 -0.22 -28.05
CA ILE A 178 11.88 -1.04 -29.09
C ILE A 178 10.49 -0.50 -29.41
N LEU A 179 10.19 -0.37 -30.70
CA LEU A 179 8.87 -0.05 -31.22
C LEU A 179 8.19 -1.33 -31.70
N TRP A 180 6.96 -1.54 -31.25
CA TRP A 180 6.12 -2.68 -31.59
C TRP A 180 4.86 -2.23 -32.30
N LYS A 181 4.47 -2.97 -33.32
CA LYS A 181 3.15 -2.85 -33.94
C LYS A 181 2.18 -3.72 -33.16
N MET A 182 1.17 -3.10 -32.56
CA MET A 182 0.18 -3.83 -31.75
C MET A 182 -0.67 -4.78 -32.59
N GLN A 183 -1.01 -4.36 -33.81
CA GLN A 183 -1.66 -5.24 -34.79
C GLN A 183 -0.64 -6.21 -35.40
N GLY A 184 -0.78 -7.50 -35.09
CA GLY A 184 0.15 -8.55 -35.51
C GLY A 184 1.27 -8.84 -34.50
N GLN A 185 1.44 -8.01 -33.47
CA GLN A 185 2.44 -8.20 -32.40
C GLN A 185 3.89 -8.30 -32.91
N GLU A 186 4.23 -7.46 -33.90
CA GLU A 186 5.53 -7.49 -34.58
C GLU A 186 6.48 -6.38 -34.08
N MET A 187 7.78 -6.66 -34.10
CA MET A 187 8.82 -5.65 -33.83
C MET A 187 9.03 -4.78 -35.07
N LEU A 188 8.82 -3.46 -34.94
CA LEU A 188 9.07 -2.49 -36.02
C LEU A 188 10.55 -2.08 -36.06
N LYS A 189 11.09 -1.69 -34.90
CA LYS A 189 12.47 -1.20 -34.80
C LYS A 189 13.01 -1.37 -33.39
N SER A 190 14.30 -1.66 -33.29
CA SER A 190 15.07 -1.62 -32.04
C SER A 190 16.30 -0.73 -32.22
N ALA A 191 16.57 0.13 -31.25
CA ALA A 191 17.78 0.95 -31.22
C ALA A 191 18.27 1.19 -29.79
N LYS A 192 19.58 1.11 -29.58
CA LYS A 192 20.21 1.56 -28.33
C LYS A 192 20.41 3.07 -28.37
N LEU A 193 19.68 3.81 -27.54
CA LEU A 193 19.64 5.27 -27.58
C LEU A 193 20.55 5.92 -26.53
N ILE A 194 20.78 5.22 -25.41
CA ILE A 194 21.66 5.66 -24.33
C ILE A 194 22.74 4.59 -24.14
N SER A 195 24.01 5.01 -24.17
CA SER A 195 25.15 4.09 -24.10
C SER A 195 25.43 3.59 -22.69
N LYS A 196 25.20 4.44 -21.68
CA LYS A 196 25.31 4.16 -20.24
C LYS A 196 24.12 4.78 -19.50
N GLY A 197 23.15 3.98 -19.09
CA GLY A 197 22.00 4.42 -18.30
C GLY A 197 20.68 3.80 -18.78
N SER A 198 19.70 3.80 -17.88
CA SER A 198 18.35 3.27 -18.13
C SER A 198 17.45 4.29 -18.83
N ILE A 199 16.55 3.80 -19.68
CA ILE A 199 15.41 4.61 -20.16
C ILE A 199 14.37 4.69 -19.03
N LYS A 200 13.94 5.89 -18.66
CA LYS A 200 13.04 6.12 -17.51
C LYS A 200 11.68 6.66 -17.92
N SER A 201 11.63 7.47 -18.97
CA SER A 201 10.38 8.06 -19.47
C SER A 201 10.28 7.98 -20.99
N LEU A 202 9.08 7.74 -21.50
CA LEU A 202 8.72 7.72 -22.91
C LEU A 202 7.41 8.47 -23.12
N ALA A 203 7.34 9.31 -24.16
CA ALA A 203 6.09 9.98 -24.54
C ALA A 203 6.01 10.21 -26.05
N PHE A 204 4.90 9.81 -26.66
CA PHE A 204 4.62 10.10 -28.06
C PHE A 204 4.08 11.52 -28.22
N HIS A 205 4.50 12.18 -29.30
CA HIS A 205 3.85 13.40 -29.73
C HIS A 205 2.45 13.07 -30.29
N PRO A 206 1.41 13.86 -30.00
CA PRO A 206 0.03 13.54 -30.35
C PRO A 206 -0.26 13.55 -31.86
N GLN A 207 0.45 14.38 -32.63
CA GLN A 207 0.17 14.64 -34.05
C GLN A 207 1.36 14.37 -34.98
N GLU A 208 2.57 14.31 -34.42
CA GLU A 208 3.80 14.20 -35.20
C GLU A 208 4.40 12.83 -34.87
N ASN A 209 5.13 12.25 -35.82
CA ASN A 209 5.79 10.96 -35.63
C ASN A 209 7.10 11.14 -34.83
N ILE A 210 6.97 11.61 -33.59
CA ILE A 210 8.07 11.90 -32.68
C ILE A 210 7.86 11.16 -31.36
N LEU A 211 8.95 10.60 -30.85
CA LEU A 211 9.04 9.98 -29.53
C LEU A 211 10.03 10.78 -28.67
N ALA A 212 9.56 11.29 -27.53
CA ALA A 212 10.41 11.83 -26.48
C ALA A 212 10.92 10.69 -25.60
N VAL A 213 12.23 10.71 -25.31
CA VAL A 213 12.94 9.70 -24.54
C VAL A 213 13.70 10.39 -23.42
N GLY A 214 13.32 10.09 -22.18
CA GLY A 214 13.96 10.57 -20.96
C GLY A 214 14.91 9.51 -20.39
N GLY A 215 16.18 9.89 -20.22
CA GLY A 215 17.22 9.03 -19.67
C GLY A 215 17.46 9.23 -18.17
N GLU A 216 18.07 8.21 -17.56
CA GLU A 216 18.60 8.27 -16.19
C GLU A 216 19.72 9.31 -16.03
N ASP A 217 20.42 9.64 -17.12
CA ASP A 217 21.45 10.66 -17.19
C ASP A 217 20.91 12.11 -17.23
N GLY A 218 19.58 12.27 -17.16
CA GLY A 218 18.92 13.58 -17.26
C GLY A 218 18.74 14.09 -18.69
N SER A 219 19.16 13.31 -19.70
CA SER A 219 19.00 13.69 -21.10
C SER A 219 17.56 13.52 -21.58
N LEU A 220 17.11 14.48 -22.39
CA LEU A 220 15.82 14.45 -23.09
C LEU A 220 16.06 14.47 -24.59
N GLN A 221 15.87 13.32 -25.22
CA GLN A 221 16.10 13.10 -26.64
C GLN A 221 14.77 12.96 -27.38
N PHE A 222 14.65 13.59 -28.55
CA PHE A 222 13.48 13.50 -29.41
C PHE A 222 13.85 12.76 -30.69
N ARG A 223 13.09 11.73 -31.02
CA ARG A 223 13.42 10.73 -32.04
C ARG A 223 12.29 10.58 -33.05
N SER A 224 12.60 10.33 -34.32
CA SER A 224 11.60 10.04 -35.35
C SER A 224 10.97 8.66 -35.15
N VAL A 225 9.72 8.50 -35.53
CA VAL A 225 8.99 7.21 -35.54
C VAL A 225 8.63 6.88 -37.00
N PRO A 226 8.92 5.67 -37.51
CA PRO A 226 9.47 4.49 -36.82
C PRO A 226 11.01 4.37 -36.81
N GLU A 227 11.76 5.24 -37.49
CA GLU A 227 13.20 5.00 -37.73
C GLU A 227 14.11 5.25 -36.51
N LEU A 228 13.61 5.88 -35.45
CA LEU A 228 14.35 6.27 -34.24
C LEU A 228 15.58 7.18 -34.50
N LYS A 229 15.51 8.02 -35.54
CA LYS A 229 16.57 8.99 -35.85
C LYS A 229 16.52 10.17 -34.87
N LEU A 230 17.68 10.66 -34.43
CA LEU A 230 17.76 11.81 -33.54
C LEU A 230 17.32 13.09 -34.25
N ILE A 231 16.32 13.77 -33.70
CA ILE A 231 15.81 15.06 -34.20
C ILE A 231 16.44 16.21 -33.39
N SER A 232 16.36 16.12 -32.06
CA SER A 232 16.95 17.11 -31.16
C SER A 232 17.19 16.54 -29.77
N THR A 233 18.13 17.14 -29.06
CA THR A 233 18.39 16.87 -27.64
C THR A 233 18.22 18.16 -26.87
N LEU A 234 17.45 18.14 -25.79
CA LEU A 234 17.29 19.29 -24.89
C LEU A 234 18.08 19.04 -23.59
N PRO A 235 18.98 19.97 -23.19
CA PRO A 235 19.63 19.91 -21.88
C PRO A 235 18.59 20.27 -20.81
N ALA A 236 17.97 19.24 -20.26
CA ALA A 236 16.78 19.40 -19.44
C ALA A 236 17.11 19.39 -17.95
N HIS A 237 17.68 18.29 -17.44
CA HIS A 237 17.78 18.02 -16.01
C HIS A 237 19.18 17.56 -15.60
N LYS A 238 19.50 17.70 -14.31
CA LYS A 238 20.78 17.21 -13.75
C LYS A 238 20.74 15.74 -13.37
N ASN A 239 19.55 15.26 -12.98
CA ASN A 239 19.30 13.88 -12.58
C ASN A 239 18.28 13.24 -13.52
N SER A 240 18.04 11.94 -13.32
CA SER A 240 17.06 11.12 -14.03
C SER A 240 15.74 11.83 -14.32
N VAL A 241 15.30 11.79 -15.57
CA VAL A 241 13.99 12.28 -16.00
C VAL A 241 12.94 11.23 -15.65
N ALA A 242 12.15 11.48 -14.61
CA ALA A 242 11.19 10.52 -14.08
C ALA A 242 9.95 10.42 -14.97
N ALA A 243 9.45 11.55 -15.47
CA ALA A 243 8.26 11.60 -16.30
C ALA A 243 8.33 12.73 -17.33
N GLY A 244 7.62 12.55 -18.44
CA GLY A 244 7.49 13.55 -19.49
C GLY A 244 6.25 13.28 -20.32
N GLU A 245 5.58 14.33 -20.77
CA GLU A 245 4.32 14.22 -21.52
C GLU A 245 4.09 15.44 -22.42
N PHE A 246 3.46 15.21 -23.57
CA PHE A 246 2.95 16.27 -24.44
C PHE A 246 1.50 16.58 -24.11
N ASN A 247 1.11 17.84 -24.19
CA ASN A 247 -0.31 18.18 -24.15
C ASN A 247 -1.03 17.66 -25.40
N THR A 248 -2.37 17.61 -25.37
CA THR A 248 -3.18 17.06 -26.47
C THR A 248 -3.00 17.77 -27.81
N ARG A 249 -2.61 19.05 -27.80
CA ARG A 249 -2.32 19.85 -29.00
C ARG A 249 -0.92 19.61 -29.56
N GLY A 250 0.02 19.12 -28.76
CA GLY A 250 1.43 18.92 -29.12
C GLY A 250 2.30 20.18 -29.08
N ASP A 251 1.74 21.35 -28.73
CA ASP A 251 2.50 22.61 -28.68
C ASP A 251 3.31 22.78 -27.39
N VAL A 252 2.98 22.03 -26.34
CA VAL A 252 3.66 22.09 -25.03
C VAL A 252 4.12 20.70 -24.60
N PHE A 253 5.37 20.62 -24.16
CA PHE A 253 5.96 19.42 -23.55
C PHE A 253 6.32 19.72 -22.09
N VAL A 254 6.06 18.80 -21.19
CA VAL A 254 6.39 18.93 -19.76
C VAL A 254 7.36 17.83 -19.38
N SER A 255 8.39 18.15 -18.62
CA SER A 255 9.33 17.17 -18.07
C SER A 255 9.52 17.35 -16.57
N GLY A 256 9.53 16.24 -15.83
CA GLY A 256 9.79 16.19 -14.39
C GLY A 256 10.97 15.27 -14.09
N SER A 257 11.78 15.66 -13.11
CA SER A 257 13.01 14.94 -12.76
C SER A 257 13.17 14.75 -11.26
N GLN A 258 14.02 13.77 -10.95
CA GLN A 258 14.53 13.53 -9.60
C GLN A 258 15.43 14.66 -9.06
N ASP A 259 15.76 15.68 -9.87
CA ASP A 259 16.41 16.90 -9.39
C ASP A 259 15.45 17.88 -8.70
N GLY A 260 14.16 17.51 -8.56
CA GLY A 260 13.13 18.33 -7.94
C GLY A 260 12.60 19.42 -8.88
N LYS A 261 12.92 19.38 -10.18
CA LYS A 261 12.44 20.38 -11.15
C LYS A 261 11.39 19.81 -12.08
N LEU A 262 10.38 20.63 -12.34
CA LEU A 262 9.45 20.47 -13.44
C LEU A 262 9.64 21.61 -14.44
N ILE A 263 9.84 21.27 -15.70
CA ILE A 263 10.08 22.23 -16.78
C ILE A 263 8.94 22.13 -17.78
N ILE A 264 8.31 23.27 -18.06
CA ILE A 264 7.30 23.42 -19.11
C ILE A 264 8.02 23.99 -20.34
N TRP A 265 7.96 23.28 -21.45
CA TRP A 265 8.62 23.60 -22.72
C TRP A 265 7.60 24.06 -23.75
N ASP A 266 7.88 25.17 -24.41
CA ASP A 266 7.26 25.52 -25.68
C ASP A 266 7.91 24.64 -26.76
N TRP A 267 7.15 23.67 -27.28
CA TRP A 267 7.67 22.70 -28.24
C TRP A 267 7.96 23.35 -29.60
N LYS A 268 7.08 24.26 -30.04
CA LYS A 268 7.22 24.95 -31.33
C LYS A 268 8.53 25.74 -31.40
N ASN A 269 8.87 26.44 -30.31
CA ASN A 269 10.09 27.25 -30.23
C ASN A 269 11.28 26.53 -29.58
N LYS A 270 11.06 25.32 -29.03
CA LYS A 270 12.04 24.53 -28.25
C LYS A 270 12.68 25.33 -27.10
N LYS A 271 11.89 26.15 -26.41
CA LYS A 271 12.33 27.03 -25.30
C LYS A 271 11.66 26.64 -23.99
N LYS A 272 12.35 26.88 -22.87
CA LYS A 272 11.78 26.76 -21.52
C LYS A 272 10.78 27.90 -21.32
N ARG A 273 9.52 27.55 -21.08
CA ARG A 273 8.45 28.50 -20.75
C ARG A 273 8.46 28.84 -19.26
N SER A 274 8.47 27.80 -18.42
CA SER A 274 8.50 27.93 -16.96
C SER A 274 9.32 26.81 -16.34
N VAL A 275 9.95 27.10 -15.20
CA VAL A 275 10.66 26.12 -14.36
C VAL A 275 10.10 26.23 -12.96
N ILE A 276 9.64 25.10 -12.44
CA ILE A 276 9.02 24.97 -11.11
C ILE A 276 9.94 24.07 -10.28
N GLU A 277 10.25 24.52 -9.06
CA GLU A 277 11.13 23.80 -8.14
C GLU A 277 10.33 23.26 -6.95
N PHE A 278 10.53 21.98 -6.66
CA PHE A 278 9.96 21.24 -5.55
C PHE A 278 11.06 20.91 -4.54
N GLU A 279 10.70 20.80 -3.26
CA GLU A 279 11.63 20.35 -2.21
C GLU A 279 12.08 18.90 -2.42
N ASP A 280 11.17 18.07 -2.93
CA ASP A 280 11.38 16.64 -3.17
C ASP A 280 11.46 16.32 -4.67
N ALA A 281 12.06 15.17 -5.00
CA ALA A 281 12.09 14.62 -6.34
C ALA A 281 10.69 14.48 -6.95
N VAL A 282 10.52 14.90 -8.21
CA VAL A 282 9.29 14.64 -8.97
C VAL A 282 9.29 13.18 -9.40
N THR A 283 8.27 12.43 -9.00
CA THR A 283 8.18 10.98 -9.28
C THR A 283 7.37 10.70 -10.53
N ASP A 284 6.26 11.42 -10.73
CA ASP A 284 5.42 11.29 -11.92
C ASP A 284 4.62 12.58 -12.18
N LEU A 285 4.17 12.75 -13.43
CA LEU A 285 3.34 13.88 -13.84
C LEU A 285 2.35 13.47 -14.92
N LYS A 286 1.17 14.10 -14.92
CA LYS A 286 0.18 13.99 -15.99
C LYS A 286 -0.50 15.29 -16.35
N ILE A 287 -0.72 15.53 -17.63
CA ILE A 287 -1.43 16.70 -18.16
C ILE A 287 -2.92 16.37 -18.23
N HIS A 288 -3.76 17.30 -17.77
CA HIS A 288 -5.20 17.14 -17.85
C HIS A 288 -5.64 17.10 -19.33
N PRO A 289 -6.52 16.16 -19.76
CA PRO A 289 -6.84 15.96 -21.18
C PRO A 289 -7.52 17.16 -21.86
N LYS A 290 -8.38 17.88 -21.13
CA LYS A 290 -9.17 19.02 -21.66
C LYS A 290 -8.76 20.41 -21.14
N GLN A 291 -8.15 20.51 -19.96
CA GLN A 291 -7.79 21.76 -19.30
C GLN A 291 -6.27 21.97 -19.36
N GLN A 292 -5.82 23.23 -19.32
CA GLN A 292 -4.39 23.58 -19.36
C GLN A 292 -3.76 23.44 -17.97
N GLU A 293 -3.79 22.24 -17.42
CA GLU A 293 -3.37 21.93 -16.04
C GLU A 293 -2.51 20.67 -15.99
N ILE A 294 -1.64 20.57 -14.97
CA ILE A 294 -0.73 19.45 -14.75
C ILE A 294 -0.90 18.94 -13.32
N ALA A 295 -1.11 17.64 -13.16
CA ALA A 295 -1.01 16.95 -11.88
C ALA A 295 0.42 16.44 -11.67
N VAL A 296 0.98 16.71 -10.50
CA VAL A 296 2.38 16.40 -10.17
C VAL A 296 2.44 15.66 -8.84
N GLY A 297 3.13 14.52 -8.82
CA GLY A 297 3.44 13.76 -7.62
C GLY A 297 4.92 13.86 -7.26
N THR A 298 5.22 13.96 -5.96
CA THR A 298 6.59 13.99 -5.46
C THR A 298 6.92 12.81 -4.54
N ALA A 299 8.22 12.56 -4.36
CA ALA A 299 8.74 11.54 -3.46
C ALA A 299 8.44 11.84 -1.97
N GLY A 300 8.29 13.11 -1.60
CA GLY A 300 7.86 13.51 -0.24
C GLY A 300 6.35 13.44 -0.02
N GLY A 301 5.60 12.90 -0.98
CA GLY A 301 4.16 12.67 -0.86
C GLY A 301 3.30 13.90 -1.20
N ASN A 302 3.87 14.98 -1.74
CA ASN A 302 3.06 16.12 -2.18
C ASN A 302 2.33 15.77 -3.48
N PHE A 303 1.04 16.08 -3.54
CA PHE A 303 0.22 15.89 -4.72
C PHE A 303 -0.48 17.20 -5.09
N GLU A 304 -0.07 17.80 -6.20
CA GLU A 304 -0.42 19.17 -6.56
C GLU A 304 -0.85 19.33 -8.02
N ILE A 305 -1.71 20.31 -8.28
CA ILE A 305 -2.15 20.73 -9.61
C ILE A 305 -1.60 22.11 -9.91
N TRP A 306 -0.99 22.25 -11.09
CA TRP A 306 -0.31 23.45 -11.56
C TRP A 306 -0.89 23.91 -12.91
N SER A 307 -0.90 25.22 -13.13
CA SER A 307 -1.30 25.81 -14.42
C SER A 307 -0.21 25.60 -15.47
N LEU A 308 -0.57 25.04 -16.62
CA LEU A 308 0.34 24.87 -17.75
C LEU A 308 0.72 26.21 -18.39
N GLU A 309 -0.17 27.21 -18.32
CA GLU A 309 0.06 28.51 -18.95
C GLU A 309 0.97 29.43 -18.15
N LYS A 310 0.72 29.51 -16.83
CA LYS A 310 1.41 30.44 -15.92
C LYS A 310 2.50 29.78 -15.10
N GLY A 311 2.47 28.45 -14.92
CA GLY A 311 3.35 27.75 -13.99
C GLY A 311 3.04 28.07 -12.52
N GLU A 312 1.80 28.47 -12.22
CA GLU A 312 1.34 28.77 -10.86
C GLU A 312 0.61 27.56 -10.25
N GLN A 313 0.76 27.37 -8.95
CA GLN A 313 0.04 26.32 -8.22
C GLN A 313 -1.45 26.68 -8.18
N LEU A 314 -2.29 25.81 -8.74
CA LEU A 314 -3.75 25.96 -8.70
C LEU A 314 -4.28 25.33 -7.42
N HIS A 315 -3.96 24.05 -7.20
CA HIS A 315 -4.51 23.26 -6.11
C HIS A 315 -3.44 22.39 -5.47
N ASN A 316 -3.50 22.21 -4.15
CA ASN A 316 -2.78 21.14 -3.46
C ASN A 316 -3.84 20.11 -3.06
N ILE A 317 -3.83 18.95 -3.70
CA ILE A 317 -4.86 17.91 -3.50
C ILE A 317 -4.65 17.27 -2.14
N ASN A 318 -3.43 16.82 -1.86
CA ASN A 318 -3.08 16.21 -0.59
C ASN A 318 -1.57 16.18 -0.36
N LYS A 319 -1.17 16.02 0.91
CA LYS A 319 0.19 15.62 1.29
C LYS A 319 0.12 14.29 2.02
N PHE A 320 0.66 13.25 1.42
CA PHE A 320 0.73 11.92 1.99
C PHE A 320 2.01 11.71 2.79
N GLU A 321 2.00 10.73 3.70
CA GLU A 321 3.20 10.32 4.46
C GLU A 321 4.17 9.45 3.63
N SER A 322 3.73 9.00 2.46
CA SER A 322 4.46 8.08 1.58
C SER A 322 4.58 8.69 0.19
N ALA A 323 5.66 8.34 -0.52
CA ALA A 323 5.92 8.80 -1.88
C ALA A 323 4.79 8.41 -2.84
N LEU A 324 4.46 9.33 -3.77
CA LEU A 324 3.63 8.98 -4.92
C LEU A 324 4.48 8.22 -5.93
N THR A 325 3.98 7.08 -6.39
CA THR A 325 4.63 6.29 -7.44
C THR A 325 4.09 6.63 -8.83
N GLN A 326 2.78 6.92 -8.93
CA GLN A 326 2.15 7.26 -10.20
C GLN A 326 0.94 8.20 -10.01
N VAL A 327 0.70 9.05 -11.02
CA VAL A 327 -0.50 9.89 -11.16
C VAL A 327 -1.16 9.61 -12.52
N ALA A 328 -2.49 9.57 -12.57
CA ALA A 328 -3.23 9.39 -13.82
C ALA A 328 -4.56 10.14 -13.81
N PHE A 329 -4.93 10.77 -14.93
CA PHE A 329 -6.30 11.27 -15.16
C PHE A 329 -7.15 10.20 -15.85
N ASP A 330 -8.47 10.26 -15.66
CA ASP A 330 -9.40 9.60 -16.57
C ASP A 330 -9.49 10.34 -17.91
N ASN A 331 -10.10 9.72 -18.92
CA ASN A 331 -10.20 10.29 -20.27
C ASN A 331 -10.95 11.64 -20.30
N ASN A 332 -11.82 11.90 -19.32
CA ASN A 332 -12.57 13.15 -19.23
C ASN A 332 -11.88 14.23 -18.37
N GLY A 333 -10.88 13.86 -17.57
CA GLY A 333 -10.26 14.70 -16.56
C GLY A 333 -11.15 14.97 -15.33
N GLN A 334 -12.24 14.23 -15.16
CA GLN A 334 -13.11 14.32 -13.99
C GLN A 334 -12.58 13.54 -12.79
N ARG A 335 -11.65 12.60 -13.00
CA ARG A 335 -11.06 11.82 -11.92
C ARG A 335 -9.55 11.76 -12.04
N ILE A 336 -8.91 11.72 -10.88
CA ILE A 336 -7.46 11.55 -10.79
C ILE A 336 -7.17 10.35 -9.90
N ILE A 337 -6.20 9.53 -10.29
CA ILE A 337 -5.65 8.46 -9.48
C ILE A 337 -4.28 8.88 -8.99
N SER A 338 -4.02 8.60 -7.72
CA SER A 338 -2.68 8.63 -7.12
C SER A 338 -2.35 7.26 -6.54
N ALA A 339 -1.26 6.66 -7.00
CA ALA A 339 -0.69 5.43 -6.47
C ALA A 339 0.48 5.74 -5.53
N LEU A 340 0.61 4.99 -4.45
CA LEU A 340 1.63 5.24 -3.41
C LEU A 340 2.54 4.03 -3.14
N GLU A 341 3.72 4.36 -2.62
CA GLU A 341 4.75 3.37 -2.25
C GLU A 341 4.32 2.48 -1.08
N ASN A 342 3.44 2.97 -0.21
CA ASN A 342 2.92 2.18 0.90
C ASN A 342 1.92 1.09 0.46
N GLY A 343 1.52 1.03 -0.82
CA GLY A 343 0.52 0.09 -1.34
C GLY A 343 -0.93 0.59 -1.33
N SER A 344 -1.16 1.89 -1.16
CA SER A 344 -2.49 2.51 -1.32
C SER A 344 -2.68 3.16 -2.69
N VAL A 345 -3.93 3.15 -3.15
CA VAL A 345 -4.38 3.85 -4.34
C VAL A 345 -5.54 4.75 -3.92
N HIS A 346 -5.50 6.01 -4.31
CA HIS A 346 -6.59 6.96 -4.07
C HIS A 346 -7.16 7.42 -5.41
N ILE A 347 -8.49 7.43 -5.49
CA ILE A 347 -9.26 7.97 -6.62
C ILE A 347 -9.89 9.28 -6.13
N TRP A 348 -9.68 10.36 -6.86
CA TRP A 348 -10.11 11.71 -6.54
C TRP A 348 -11.16 12.15 -7.56
N GLU A 349 -12.31 12.66 -7.10
CA GLU A 349 -13.30 13.31 -7.97
C GLU A 349 -12.88 14.78 -8.19
N TYR A 350 -12.42 15.09 -9.39
CA TYR A 350 -11.93 16.41 -9.81
C TYR A 350 -13.01 17.21 -10.53
N GLY A 351 -13.16 18.49 -10.18
CA GLY A 351 -14.15 19.40 -10.78
C GLY A 351 -15.55 19.37 -10.18
N ALA A 352 -15.93 18.34 -9.41
CA ALA A 352 -17.18 18.29 -8.64
C ALA A 352 -16.91 18.61 -7.16
N SER A 353 -16.88 19.88 -6.79
CA SER A 353 -16.77 20.24 -5.37
C SER A 353 -18.08 19.97 -4.65
N LEU A 354 -17.99 19.30 -3.49
CA LEU A 354 -19.14 19.18 -2.58
C LEU A 354 -19.46 20.50 -1.87
N HIS A 355 -18.56 21.49 -1.97
CA HIS A 355 -18.70 22.79 -1.34
C HIS A 355 -19.82 23.60 -1.99
N LEU A 356 -20.79 24.02 -1.17
CA LEU A 356 -21.89 24.89 -1.59
C LEU A 356 -21.64 26.34 -1.20
N GLN A 357 -21.29 26.57 0.06
CA GLN A 357 -21.14 27.91 0.62
C GLN A 357 -20.18 27.92 1.82
N THR A 358 -19.39 28.99 1.94
CA THR A 358 -18.65 29.33 3.16
C THR A 358 -19.42 30.40 3.93
N LEU A 359 -19.69 30.15 5.20
CA LEU A 359 -20.25 31.11 6.13
C LEU A 359 -19.11 31.71 6.94
N SER A 360 -18.80 32.97 6.66
CA SER A 360 -17.75 33.73 7.32
C SER A 360 -18.37 34.79 8.23
N GLY A 361 -17.89 34.89 9.47
CA GLY A 361 -18.33 35.96 10.35
C GLY A 361 -17.76 35.90 11.75
N HIS A 362 -17.51 34.71 12.29
CA HIS A 362 -16.83 34.57 13.58
C HIS A 362 -15.41 35.15 13.53
N GLU A 363 -14.86 35.48 14.70
CA GLU A 363 -13.49 36.01 14.82
C GLU A 363 -12.49 34.94 15.26
N ARG A 364 -12.99 33.81 15.80
CA ARG A 364 -12.19 32.68 16.29
C ARG A 364 -12.84 31.36 15.89
N THR A 365 -12.25 30.26 16.37
CA THR A 365 -12.67 28.88 16.11
C THR A 365 -14.12 28.64 16.48
N VAL A 366 -14.86 28.00 15.58
CA VAL A 366 -16.22 27.54 15.85
C VAL A 366 -16.14 26.18 16.57
N GLU A 367 -16.80 26.08 17.72
CA GLU A 367 -16.66 24.97 18.68
C GLU A 367 -17.84 23.98 18.61
N SER A 368 -19.04 24.46 18.26
CA SER A 368 -20.23 23.62 18.13
C SER A 368 -21.16 24.17 17.04
N LEU A 369 -21.85 23.24 16.36
CA LEU A 369 -22.73 23.46 15.21
C LEU A 369 -23.98 22.59 15.36
N GLU A 370 -25.15 23.14 15.04
CA GLU A 370 -26.39 22.37 14.94
C GLU A 370 -27.35 22.97 13.91
N PHE A 371 -27.98 22.13 13.09
CA PHE A 371 -29.05 22.55 12.19
C PHE A 371 -30.38 22.61 12.93
N SER A 372 -31.22 23.58 12.57
CA SER A 372 -32.63 23.59 13.01
C SER A 372 -33.39 22.40 12.43
N ALA A 373 -34.49 21.99 13.09
CA ALA A 373 -35.32 20.86 12.67
C ALA A 373 -35.84 20.97 11.22
N ASP A 374 -36.04 22.20 10.72
CA ASP A 374 -36.47 22.51 9.36
C ASP A 374 -35.32 22.50 8.32
N SER A 375 -34.07 22.27 8.75
CA SER A 375 -32.85 22.33 7.92
C SER A 375 -32.54 23.69 7.26
N LYS A 376 -33.27 24.76 7.62
CA LYS A 376 -33.12 26.09 7.01
C LYS A 376 -32.13 26.99 7.73
N ARG A 377 -31.89 26.71 9.01
CA ARG A 377 -30.99 27.49 9.84
C ARG A 377 -29.90 26.62 10.45
N LEU A 378 -28.79 27.27 10.74
CA LEU A 378 -27.65 26.68 11.43
C LEU A 378 -27.33 27.58 12.62
N ILE A 379 -27.20 27.00 13.81
CA ILE A 379 -26.64 27.70 14.96
C ILE A 379 -25.18 27.30 15.13
N SER A 380 -24.36 28.26 15.52
CA SER A 380 -22.94 28.07 15.73
C SER A 380 -22.48 28.82 16.97
N SER A 381 -21.55 28.23 17.71
CA SER A 381 -20.88 28.89 18.82
C SER A 381 -19.38 28.88 18.58
N ALA A 382 -18.70 29.96 18.99
CA ALA A 382 -17.27 30.09 18.76
C ALA A 382 -16.51 30.54 20.00
N ALA A 383 -15.19 30.34 19.96
CA ALA A 383 -14.25 30.78 20.98
C ALA A 383 -14.18 32.32 21.11
N ASP A 384 -14.79 33.07 20.18
CA ASP A 384 -14.99 34.52 20.27
C ASP A 384 -16.08 34.92 21.28
N LYS A 385 -16.74 33.94 21.92
CA LYS A 385 -17.82 34.11 22.91
C LYS A 385 -19.12 34.64 22.29
N SER A 386 -19.29 34.48 20.99
CA SER A 386 -20.55 34.74 20.30
C SER A 386 -21.25 33.44 19.90
N VAL A 387 -22.57 33.52 19.83
CA VAL A 387 -23.42 32.54 19.15
C VAL A 387 -24.03 33.24 17.95
N ARG A 388 -24.10 32.52 16.83
CA ARG A 388 -24.69 33.03 15.58
C ARG A 388 -25.71 32.07 15.04
N ILE A 389 -26.82 32.63 14.56
CA ILE A 389 -27.85 31.90 13.81
C ILE A 389 -27.76 32.35 12.35
N TRP A 390 -27.50 31.38 11.48
CA TRP A 390 -27.36 31.55 10.05
C TRP A 390 -28.63 31.07 9.36
N LYS A 391 -29.16 31.86 8.44
CA LYS A 391 -30.20 31.42 7.50
C LYS A 391 -29.49 30.97 6.22
N LEU A 392 -29.73 29.75 5.76
CA LEU A 392 -28.97 29.16 4.64
C LEU A 392 -29.51 29.60 3.28
N GLU A 393 -30.80 29.89 3.19
CA GLU A 393 -31.45 30.35 1.95
C GLU A 393 -31.21 31.84 1.67
N SER A 394 -30.99 32.65 2.72
CA SER A 394 -30.75 34.09 2.58
C SER A 394 -29.27 34.42 2.79
N LYS A 395 -28.72 35.32 1.97
CA LYS A 395 -27.37 35.89 2.19
C LYS A 395 -27.38 36.99 3.26
N GLU A 396 -28.36 36.97 4.16
CA GLU A 396 -28.46 37.96 5.23
C GLU A 396 -27.32 37.78 6.24
N VAL A 397 -26.98 38.88 6.92
CA VAL A 397 -26.03 38.84 8.02
C VAL A 397 -26.57 37.91 9.11
N PRO A 398 -25.76 36.99 9.67
CA PRO A 398 -26.21 36.13 10.75
C PRO A 398 -26.66 36.95 11.96
N GLU A 399 -27.70 36.48 12.64
CA GLU A 399 -28.13 37.04 13.92
C GLU A 399 -27.04 36.75 14.96
N LYS A 400 -26.42 37.80 15.52
CA LYS A 400 -25.27 37.71 16.43
C LYS A 400 -25.72 37.92 17.88
N PHE A 401 -25.37 36.99 18.75
CA PHE A 401 -25.63 37.04 20.18
C PHE A 401 -24.31 37.02 20.95
N GLU A 402 -24.05 38.06 21.74
CA GLU A 402 -22.84 38.18 22.56
C GLU A 402 -23.04 37.60 23.95
N MET A 403 -22.23 36.59 24.31
CA MET A 403 -22.36 35.87 25.58
C MET A 403 -21.53 36.49 26.72
N GLY A 404 -20.88 37.62 26.47
CA GLY A 404 -20.06 38.34 27.44
C GLY A 404 -18.78 37.58 27.79
N THR A 405 -18.59 37.23 29.07
CA THR A 405 -17.39 36.51 29.54
C THR A 405 -17.47 34.99 29.34
N HIS A 406 -18.62 34.47 28.92
CA HIS A 406 -18.90 33.04 28.84
C HIS A 406 -18.42 32.43 27.52
N ARG A 407 -17.40 31.56 27.56
CA ARG A 407 -17.03 30.76 26.38
C ARG A 407 -17.99 29.58 26.27
N VAL A 408 -18.72 29.51 25.17
CA VAL A 408 -19.66 28.43 24.85
C VAL A 408 -18.89 27.26 24.25
N GLN A 409 -19.07 26.07 24.81
CA GLN A 409 -18.52 24.80 24.30
C GLN A 409 -19.56 24.02 23.51
N ASP A 410 -20.83 24.11 23.89
CA ASP A 410 -21.92 23.47 23.17
C ASP A 410 -23.12 24.41 23.08
N VAL A 411 -23.78 24.39 21.92
CA VAL A 411 -24.96 25.19 21.62
C VAL A 411 -25.99 24.31 20.93
N ARG A 412 -27.24 24.41 21.36
CA ARG A 412 -28.32 23.57 20.84
C ARG A 412 -29.62 24.34 20.67
N PHE A 413 -30.36 24.08 19.59
CA PHE A 413 -31.74 24.54 19.44
C PHE A 413 -32.65 23.80 20.42
N VAL A 414 -33.54 24.54 21.08
CA VAL A 414 -34.55 23.96 21.98
C VAL A 414 -35.67 23.35 21.12
N PRO A 415 -35.97 22.04 21.23
CA PRO A 415 -36.99 21.38 20.42
C PRO A 415 -38.36 22.05 20.54
N GLY A 416 -39.08 22.15 19.43
CA GLY A 416 -40.43 22.74 19.39
C GLY A 416 -40.49 24.26 19.58
N SER A 417 -39.35 24.94 19.73
CA SER A 417 -39.27 26.39 19.89
C SER A 417 -38.27 27.01 18.91
N GLN A 418 -38.18 28.34 18.93
CA GLN A 418 -37.15 29.09 18.20
C GLN A 418 -35.89 29.33 19.04
N ASP A 419 -35.92 28.97 20.32
CA ASP A 419 -34.93 29.32 21.33
C ASP A 419 -33.70 28.40 21.27
N PHE A 420 -32.65 28.76 22.00
CA PHE A 420 -31.44 27.96 22.06
C PHE A 420 -30.84 27.90 23.47
N ALA A 421 -30.15 26.79 23.75
CA ALA A 421 -29.43 26.56 24.98
C ALA A 421 -27.91 26.63 24.75
N THR A 422 -27.19 27.22 25.70
CA THR A 422 -25.72 27.30 25.67
C THR A 422 -25.12 26.70 26.94
N ALA A 423 -24.02 25.97 26.78
CA ALA A 423 -23.20 25.44 27.85
C ALA A 423 -21.72 25.75 27.62
N GLY A 424 -20.93 25.83 28.69
CA GLY A 424 -19.50 26.06 28.58
C GLY A 424 -18.86 26.40 29.92
N THR A 425 -18.06 27.48 29.96
CA THR A 425 -17.21 27.77 31.12
C THR A 425 -17.93 28.31 32.35
N GLY A 426 -19.17 28.79 32.24
CA GLY A 426 -19.91 29.44 33.34
C GLY A 426 -20.61 28.50 34.32
N SER A 427 -20.32 27.20 34.25
CA SER A 427 -20.89 26.16 35.15
C SER A 427 -22.42 26.10 35.20
N SER A 428 -23.10 26.81 34.28
CA SER A 428 -24.55 26.94 34.22
C SER A 428 -24.99 26.76 32.78
N VAL A 429 -26.16 26.16 32.58
CA VAL A 429 -26.81 26.15 31.26
C VAL A 429 -27.70 27.38 31.17
N ILE A 430 -27.63 28.11 30.06
CA ILE A 430 -28.46 29.29 29.84
C ILE A 430 -29.35 29.04 28.63
N ILE A 431 -30.65 29.29 28.78
CA ILE A 431 -31.65 29.26 27.70
C ILE A 431 -31.92 30.70 27.26
N TRP A 432 -31.86 30.92 25.96
CA TRP A 432 -31.92 32.23 25.32
C TRP A 432 -33.08 32.30 24.35
N ASN A 433 -33.74 33.46 24.31
CA ASN A 433 -34.71 33.77 23.30
C ASN A 433 -34.00 34.16 22.01
N ALA A 434 -34.30 33.47 20.91
CA ALA A 434 -33.62 33.71 19.64
C ALA A 434 -34.07 35.00 18.92
N LYS A 435 -35.19 35.62 19.31
CA LYS A 435 -35.68 36.85 18.67
C LYS A 435 -34.98 38.10 19.18
N ASP A 436 -34.76 38.18 20.49
CA ASP A 436 -34.24 39.38 21.16
C ASP A 436 -32.91 39.14 21.88
N GLY A 437 -32.44 37.89 21.98
CA GLY A 437 -31.21 37.54 22.69
C GLY A 437 -31.30 37.64 24.21
N SER A 438 -32.51 37.75 24.76
CA SER A 438 -32.72 37.80 26.22
C SER A 438 -32.52 36.43 26.88
N ARG A 439 -32.08 36.44 28.14
CA ARG A 439 -31.94 35.21 28.94
C ARG A 439 -33.30 34.82 29.48
N ILE A 440 -33.83 33.68 29.02
CA ILE A 440 -35.09 33.11 29.52
C ILE A 440 -34.85 32.46 30.88
N ARG A 441 -33.77 31.66 30.98
CA ARG A 441 -33.52 30.84 32.17
C ARG A 441 -32.05 30.52 32.37
N GLU A 442 -31.64 30.42 33.63
CA GLU A 442 -30.29 29.99 34.04
C GLU A 442 -30.41 28.76 34.96
N LEU A 443 -29.84 27.63 34.54
CA LEU A 443 -29.87 26.36 35.24
C LEU A 443 -28.53 26.14 35.96
N LYS A 444 -28.52 26.31 37.30
CA LYS A 444 -27.32 26.24 38.15
C LYS A 444 -27.27 24.93 38.92
N PHE A 445 -26.23 24.14 38.66
CA PHE A 445 -25.95 22.90 39.40
C PHE A 445 -24.48 22.53 39.32
N HIS A 446 -23.91 22.56 38.11
CA HIS A 446 -22.56 22.13 37.87
C HIS A 446 -21.55 23.00 38.62
N LYS A 447 -20.44 22.38 39.06
CA LYS A 447 -19.34 23.07 39.76
C LYS A 447 -18.13 23.34 38.85
N GLY A 448 -18.23 22.99 37.58
CA GLY A 448 -17.19 23.19 36.59
C GLY A 448 -17.78 23.36 35.19
N LYS A 449 -16.91 23.39 34.18
CA LYS A 449 -17.29 23.58 32.77
C LYS A 449 -18.28 22.50 32.33
N ILE A 450 -19.30 22.89 31.57
CA ILE A 450 -20.28 21.98 30.97
C ILE A 450 -19.84 21.74 29.53
N ASN A 451 -19.48 20.49 29.22
CA ASN A 451 -18.87 20.15 27.93
C ASN A 451 -19.91 19.76 26.87
N ALA A 452 -21.08 19.24 27.27
CA ALA A 452 -22.07 18.75 26.32
C ALA A 452 -23.52 18.95 26.82
N LEU A 453 -24.40 19.19 25.86
CA LEU A 453 -25.84 19.26 26.02
C LEU A 453 -26.54 18.25 25.10
N SER A 454 -27.67 17.71 25.55
CA SER A 454 -28.54 16.89 24.71
C SER A 454 -29.99 17.03 25.15
N PHE A 455 -30.89 17.26 24.20
CA PHE A 455 -32.32 17.29 24.46
C PHE A 455 -32.94 15.90 24.33
N HIS A 456 -33.93 15.63 25.16
CA HIS A 456 -34.78 14.46 24.98
C HIS A 456 -35.65 14.63 23.71
N PRO A 457 -35.86 13.58 22.90
CA PRO A 457 -36.52 13.71 21.59
C PRO A 457 -38.02 14.05 21.65
N GLN A 458 -38.69 13.78 22.78
CA GLN A 458 -40.14 13.97 22.95
C GLN A 458 -40.48 14.84 24.16
N ASP A 459 -40.07 14.43 25.35
CA ASP A 459 -40.24 15.20 26.60
C ASP A 459 -39.43 16.52 26.61
N PRO A 460 -39.93 17.58 27.28
CA PRO A 460 -39.25 18.85 27.45
C PRO A 460 -38.14 18.75 28.52
N VAL A 461 -37.15 17.89 28.26
CA VAL A 461 -36.04 17.59 29.16
C VAL A 461 -34.70 17.86 28.49
N LEU A 462 -33.80 18.47 29.25
CA LEU A 462 -32.41 18.71 28.86
C LEU A 462 -31.46 17.93 29.74
N LEU A 463 -30.49 17.25 29.12
CA LEU A 463 -29.35 16.63 29.76
C LEU A 463 -28.13 17.55 29.62
N SER A 464 -27.48 17.83 30.74
CA SER A 464 -26.18 18.52 30.78
C SER A 464 -25.12 17.65 31.44
N ALA A 465 -23.88 17.69 30.93
CA ALA A 465 -22.76 17.04 31.60
C ALA A 465 -21.46 17.83 31.52
N GLY A 466 -20.62 17.68 32.54
CA GLY A 466 -19.48 18.56 32.72
C GLY A 466 -18.21 17.95 33.30
N SER A 467 -17.22 18.82 33.44
CA SER A 467 -15.91 18.55 34.03
C SER A 467 -15.96 18.25 35.53
N ASP A 468 -17.09 18.48 36.19
CA ASP A 468 -17.35 18.07 37.57
C ASP A 468 -17.71 16.57 37.70
N LYS A 469 -17.66 15.82 36.59
CA LYS A 469 -17.86 14.37 36.51
C LYS A 469 -19.32 13.95 36.69
N GLN A 470 -20.25 14.92 36.66
CA GLN A 470 -21.67 14.72 36.89
C GLN A 470 -22.46 15.00 35.62
N TRP A 471 -23.61 14.34 35.52
CA TRP A 471 -24.66 14.69 34.58
C TRP A 471 -25.92 15.13 35.35
N ALA A 472 -26.73 15.98 34.75
CA ALA A 472 -27.96 16.54 35.31
C ALA A 472 -29.08 16.56 34.27
N LEU A 473 -30.29 16.19 34.69
CA LEU A 473 -31.53 16.23 33.92
C LEU A 473 -32.40 17.39 34.41
N TRP A 474 -32.88 18.19 33.47
CA TRP A 474 -33.64 19.40 33.75
C TRP A 474 -34.98 19.35 33.05
N ASN A 475 -36.05 19.73 33.76
CA ASN A 475 -37.33 20.00 33.12
C ASN A 475 -37.31 21.43 32.57
N LEU A 476 -37.54 21.60 31.27
CA LEU A 476 -37.44 22.89 30.59
C LEU A 476 -38.57 23.86 30.97
N ASP A 477 -39.79 23.34 31.13
CA ASP A 477 -40.97 24.14 31.45
C ASP A 477 -40.85 24.79 32.83
N SER A 478 -40.48 23.99 33.84
CA SER A 478 -40.33 24.44 35.23
C SER A 478 -38.95 25.03 35.53
N GLY A 479 -37.92 24.62 34.78
CA GLY A 479 -36.52 24.95 35.06
C GLY A 479 -35.91 24.21 36.24
N LYS A 480 -36.60 23.21 36.78
CA LYS A 480 -36.13 22.48 37.97
C LYS A 480 -35.23 21.32 37.59
N LEU A 481 -34.24 21.06 38.44
CA LEU A 481 -33.42 19.86 38.38
C LEU A 481 -34.30 18.66 38.72
N LEU A 482 -34.40 17.69 37.80
CA LEU A 482 -35.13 16.44 38.02
C LEU A 482 -34.23 15.44 38.75
N HIS A 483 -33.10 15.11 38.15
CA HIS A 483 -32.15 14.13 38.65
C HIS A 483 -30.72 14.54 38.30
N SER A 484 -29.77 14.13 39.13
CA SER A 484 -28.36 14.31 38.87
C SER A 484 -27.56 13.17 39.48
N ARG A 485 -26.50 12.74 38.81
CA ARG A 485 -25.63 11.69 39.34
C ARG A 485 -24.19 11.91 38.94
N ARG A 486 -23.27 11.51 39.81
CA ARG A 486 -21.86 11.33 39.46
C ARG A 486 -21.71 10.05 38.64
N GLY A 487 -21.43 10.20 37.35
CA GLY A 487 -21.34 9.09 36.41
C GLY A 487 -19.93 8.53 36.23
N HIS A 488 -18.94 9.41 36.12
CA HIS A 488 -17.59 9.05 35.66
C HIS A 488 -16.50 9.32 36.72
N ALA A 489 -15.35 8.66 36.57
CA ALA A 489 -14.17 8.88 37.43
C ALA A 489 -13.44 10.19 37.08
N SER A 490 -13.60 10.65 35.84
CA SER A 490 -13.05 11.89 35.28
C SER A 490 -14.14 12.70 34.58
N GLN A 491 -13.74 13.79 33.91
CA GLN A 491 -14.64 14.72 33.22
C GLN A 491 -15.52 14.00 32.18
N ILE A 492 -16.80 14.36 32.11
CA ILE A 492 -17.69 13.91 31.04
C ILE A 492 -17.51 14.88 29.86
N LEU A 493 -17.17 14.33 28.70
CA LEU A 493 -16.85 15.12 27.49
C LEU A 493 -18.03 15.20 26.54
N THR A 494 -18.90 14.19 26.51
CA THR A 494 -20.00 14.10 25.55
C THR A 494 -21.20 13.38 26.15
N THR A 495 -22.38 13.72 25.65
CA THR A 495 -23.65 13.09 26.01
C THR A 495 -24.56 12.98 24.80
N ALA A 496 -25.42 11.98 24.75
CA ALA A 496 -26.48 11.88 23.76
C ALA A 496 -27.69 11.15 24.34
N PHE A 497 -28.90 11.58 24.00
CA PHE A 497 -30.12 10.79 24.18
C PHE A 497 -30.27 9.75 23.06
N SER A 498 -30.88 8.61 23.39
CA SER A 498 -31.36 7.66 22.38
C SER A 498 -32.56 8.25 21.64
N THR A 499 -32.69 7.89 20.37
CA THR A 499 -33.80 8.38 19.52
C THR A 499 -35.18 7.93 20.00
N ASP A 500 -35.25 6.80 20.72
CA ASP A 500 -36.46 6.31 21.38
C ASP A 500 -36.75 6.99 22.74
N GLY A 501 -35.86 7.87 23.22
CA GLY A 501 -35.98 8.59 24.50
C GLY A 501 -35.82 7.73 25.76
N LYS A 502 -35.72 6.40 25.64
CA LYS A 502 -35.71 5.49 26.80
C LYS A 502 -34.38 5.44 27.54
N SER A 503 -33.32 5.93 26.91
CA SER A 503 -31.96 5.88 27.46
C SER A 503 -31.11 7.07 27.03
N PHE A 504 -30.00 7.28 27.72
CA PHE A 504 -28.98 8.25 27.31
C PHE A 504 -27.58 7.72 27.60
N ALA A 505 -26.60 8.17 26.82
CA ALA A 505 -25.20 7.80 26.96
C ALA A 505 -24.39 8.99 27.47
N THR A 506 -23.44 8.72 28.38
CA THR A 506 -22.40 9.67 28.79
C THR A 506 -21.04 9.05 28.53
N ALA A 507 -20.08 9.83 28.04
CA ALA A 507 -18.71 9.37 27.85
C ALA A 507 -17.69 10.46 28.21
N GLY A 508 -16.49 10.05 28.58
CA GLY A 508 -15.51 11.01 29.11
C GLY A 508 -14.07 10.56 29.14
N SER A 509 -13.26 11.33 29.88
CA SER A 509 -11.82 11.17 29.98
C SER A 509 -11.38 9.94 30.78
N ASP A 510 -12.32 9.18 31.36
CA ASP A 510 -12.06 7.91 32.03
C ASP A 510 -12.12 6.68 31.09
N LEU A 511 -12.07 6.93 29.77
CA LEU A 511 -12.01 5.93 28.70
C LEU A 511 -13.30 5.12 28.53
N SER A 512 -14.36 5.48 29.27
CA SER A 512 -15.58 4.67 29.35
C SER A 512 -16.79 5.40 28.82
N ILE A 513 -17.76 4.61 28.38
CA ILE A 513 -19.10 5.06 28.01
C ILE A 513 -20.06 4.38 28.96
N ILE A 514 -21.00 5.13 29.53
CA ILE A 514 -22.04 4.60 30.40
C ILE A 514 -23.39 4.90 29.78
N LEU A 515 -24.21 3.85 29.64
CA LEU A 515 -25.59 3.96 29.22
C LEU A 515 -26.48 4.01 30.46
N TRP A 516 -27.45 4.91 30.45
CA TRP A 516 -28.37 5.16 31.56
C TRP A 516 -29.81 4.97 31.10
N LYS A 517 -30.64 4.47 32.00
CA LYS A 517 -32.10 4.38 31.82
C LYS A 517 -32.74 5.71 32.16
N TYR A 518 -33.60 6.21 31.28
CA TYR A 518 -34.43 7.39 31.52
C TYR A 518 -35.80 6.97 32.08
N PRO A 519 -36.43 7.73 33.00
CA PRO A 519 -35.99 9.01 33.57
C PRO A 519 -35.11 8.94 34.82
N GLN A 520 -35.08 7.81 35.55
CA GLN A 520 -34.45 7.74 36.88
C GLN A 520 -32.91 7.83 36.85
N GLY A 521 -32.28 7.60 35.70
CA GLY A 521 -30.83 7.67 35.53
C GLY A 521 -30.10 6.51 36.20
N GLU A 522 -30.66 5.31 36.07
CA GLU A 522 -30.03 4.06 36.53
C GLU A 522 -28.98 3.59 35.51
N PRO A 523 -27.78 3.18 35.93
CA PRO A 523 -26.76 2.70 34.99
C PRO A 523 -27.17 1.36 34.41
N LEU A 524 -27.36 1.30 33.09
CA LEU A 524 -27.66 0.06 32.35
C LEU A 524 -26.39 -0.73 32.07
N ILE A 525 -25.38 -0.08 31.49
CA ILE A 525 -24.12 -0.73 31.15
C ILE A 525 -22.95 0.26 31.14
N LYS A 526 -21.75 -0.26 31.43
CA LYS A 526 -20.49 0.45 31.24
C LYS A 526 -19.69 -0.24 30.14
N LEU A 527 -19.52 0.44 29.01
CA LEU A 527 -18.76 -0.02 27.86
C LEU A 527 -17.30 0.43 28.02
N LYS A 528 -16.37 -0.52 27.83
CA LYS A 528 -14.92 -0.30 27.85
C LYS A 528 -14.33 -0.88 26.57
N GLY A 529 -13.48 -0.11 25.89
CA GLY A 529 -12.85 -0.56 24.64
C GLY A 529 -11.88 0.44 24.02
N HIS A 530 -12.09 1.73 24.28
CA HIS A 530 -11.15 2.78 23.92
C HIS A 530 -9.93 2.80 24.84
N THR A 531 -8.78 3.20 24.31
CA THR A 531 -7.51 3.30 25.05
C THR A 531 -7.19 4.74 25.48
N LYS A 532 -7.91 5.73 24.94
CA LYS A 532 -7.82 7.15 25.32
C LYS A 532 -9.22 7.77 25.49
N ALA A 533 -9.28 9.03 25.90
CA ALA A 533 -10.51 9.72 26.25
C ALA A 533 -11.55 9.66 25.12
N VAL A 534 -12.80 9.33 25.47
CA VAL A 534 -13.92 9.27 24.53
C VAL A 534 -14.48 10.67 24.36
N THR A 535 -14.38 11.19 23.14
CA THR A 535 -14.67 12.58 22.79
C THR A 535 -16.08 12.76 22.25
N THR A 536 -16.68 11.72 21.67
CA THR A 536 -17.99 11.80 21.02
C THR A 536 -18.76 10.48 21.13
N VAL A 537 -20.07 10.58 21.26
CA VAL A 537 -21.01 9.45 21.16
C VAL A 537 -22.22 9.87 20.34
N ALA A 538 -22.77 8.94 19.55
CA ALA A 538 -24.00 9.14 18.80
C ALA A 538 -24.82 7.84 18.76
N PHE A 539 -26.13 7.94 18.93
CA PHE A 539 -27.04 6.82 18.70
C PHE A 539 -27.39 6.70 17.22
N SER A 540 -27.59 5.47 16.75
CA SER A 540 -28.19 5.25 15.44
C SER A 540 -29.66 5.70 15.43
N PRO A 541 -30.21 6.11 14.29
CA PRO A 541 -31.61 6.53 14.17
C PRO A 541 -32.62 5.49 14.69
N ASP A 542 -32.34 4.20 14.49
CA ASP A 542 -33.16 3.09 14.98
C ASP A 542 -32.98 2.76 16.47
N GLY A 543 -32.04 3.43 17.16
CA GLY A 543 -31.72 3.21 18.57
C GLY A 543 -31.09 1.85 18.89
N LYS A 544 -30.67 1.07 17.89
CA LYS A 544 -30.09 -0.27 18.09
C LYS A 544 -28.57 -0.27 18.22
N MET A 545 -27.91 0.81 17.80
CA MET A 545 -26.45 0.95 17.83
C MET A 545 -26.02 2.26 18.48
N LEU A 546 -24.79 2.27 19.00
CA LEU A 546 -24.08 3.45 19.46
C LEU A 546 -22.74 3.52 18.73
N ALA A 547 -22.38 4.68 18.19
CA ALA A 547 -21.03 4.95 17.71
C ALA A 547 -20.28 5.81 18.74
N SER A 548 -19.02 5.49 18.97
CA SER A 548 -18.13 6.31 19.81
C SER A 548 -16.82 6.61 19.08
N GLY A 549 -16.35 7.83 19.23
CA GLY A 549 -15.03 8.27 18.74
C GLY A 549 -14.18 8.76 19.90
N ALA A 550 -12.86 8.60 19.80
CA ALA A 550 -11.95 8.91 20.89
C ALA A 550 -10.60 9.47 20.41
N GLN A 551 -9.78 9.86 21.39
CA GLN A 551 -8.41 10.33 21.19
C GLN A 551 -7.40 9.24 20.79
N ASP A 552 -7.84 7.98 20.75
CA ASP A 552 -7.06 6.84 20.26
C ASP A 552 -7.16 6.66 18.75
N ASN A 553 -7.79 7.64 18.07
CA ASN A 553 -8.02 7.69 16.63
C ASN A 553 -9.02 6.62 16.14
N GLN A 554 -9.63 5.86 17.04
CA GLN A 554 -10.58 4.80 16.69
C GLN A 554 -12.01 5.29 16.78
N ILE A 555 -12.85 4.68 15.95
CA ILE A 555 -14.31 4.72 16.08
C ILE A 555 -14.78 3.32 16.42
N ILE A 556 -15.64 3.17 17.41
CA ILE A 556 -16.19 1.88 17.82
C ILE A 556 -17.72 1.92 17.67
N LEU A 557 -18.25 0.90 17.00
CA LEU A 557 -19.69 0.63 16.92
C LEU A 557 -20.06 -0.39 18.01
N TRP A 558 -21.12 -0.11 18.75
CA TRP A 558 -21.66 -0.93 19.82
C TRP A 558 -23.08 -1.36 19.47
N LYS A 559 -23.41 -2.62 19.70
CA LYS A 559 -24.77 -3.15 19.52
C LYS A 559 -25.52 -3.10 20.86
N LEU A 560 -26.69 -2.47 20.88
CA LEU A 560 -27.48 -2.25 22.09
C LEU A 560 -28.67 -3.21 22.24
N LYS A 561 -29.26 -3.71 21.14
CA LYS A 561 -30.43 -4.62 21.13
C LYS A 561 -30.15 -5.84 20.23
N PRO A 562 -30.67 -7.06 20.49
CA PRO A 562 -31.62 -7.46 21.54
C PRO A 562 -31.03 -7.65 22.95
N GLU A 563 -29.72 -7.86 23.09
CA GLU A 563 -29.00 -7.81 24.37
C GLU A 563 -27.94 -6.71 24.33
N ILE A 564 -27.79 -5.95 25.42
CA ILE A 564 -26.78 -4.90 25.52
C ILE A 564 -25.41 -5.57 25.65
N SER A 565 -24.70 -5.71 24.54
CA SER A 565 -23.40 -6.37 24.53
C SER A 565 -22.32 -5.49 25.14
N LYS A 566 -21.45 -6.08 25.96
CA LYS A 566 -20.20 -5.45 26.44
C LYS A 566 -19.09 -5.46 25.39
N THR A 567 -19.26 -6.26 24.32
CA THR A 567 -18.26 -6.36 23.25
C THR A 567 -18.54 -5.35 22.14
N PRO A 568 -17.49 -4.71 21.61
CA PRO A 568 -17.64 -3.85 20.45
C PRO A 568 -18.11 -4.68 19.25
N LEU A 569 -19.13 -4.22 18.53
CA LEU A 569 -19.60 -4.84 17.29
C LEU A 569 -18.51 -4.75 16.23
N ARG A 570 -17.90 -3.56 16.09
CA ARG A 570 -16.86 -3.29 15.10
C ARG A 570 -16.01 -2.11 15.51
N LYS A 571 -14.73 -2.14 15.12
CA LYS A 571 -13.84 -0.98 15.15
C LYS A 571 -13.64 -0.47 13.73
N LEU A 572 -13.89 0.82 13.52
CA LEU A 572 -13.61 1.49 12.24
C LEU A 572 -12.25 2.18 12.38
N GLU A 573 -11.26 1.63 11.69
CA GLU A 573 -9.89 2.12 11.72
C GLU A 573 -9.59 2.92 10.47
N GLY A 574 -8.85 4.02 10.62
CA GLY A 574 -8.35 4.78 9.48
C GLY A 574 -7.91 6.21 9.81
N HIS A 575 -8.49 6.85 10.82
CA HIS A 575 -8.08 8.21 11.20
C HIS A 575 -6.66 8.23 11.76
N GLY A 576 -5.88 9.26 11.39
CA GLY A 576 -4.50 9.44 11.85
C GLY A 576 -4.38 10.18 13.19
N PHE A 577 -5.45 10.87 13.61
CA PHE A 577 -5.51 11.68 14.82
C PHE A 577 -6.90 11.61 15.47
N ILE A 578 -7.04 12.29 16.61
CA ILE A 578 -8.23 12.35 17.47
C ILE A 578 -9.50 12.52 16.63
N VAL A 579 -10.47 11.63 16.84
CA VAL A 579 -11.82 11.76 16.29
C VAL A 579 -12.58 12.74 17.18
N ASN A 580 -12.98 13.89 16.64
CA ASN A 580 -13.67 14.92 17.43
C ASN A 580 -15.18 14.66 17.51
N GLN A 581 -15.80 14.19 16.42
CA GLN A 581 -17.24 13.97 16.38
C GLN A 581 -17.61 12.83 15.42
N VAL A 582 -18.69 12.11 15.74
CA VAL A 582 -19.32 11.09 14.90
C VAL A 582 -20.82 11.37 14.77
N LEU A 583 -21.38 11.16 13.58
CA LEU A 583 -22.78 11.43 13.24
C LEU A 583 -23.31 10.29 12.37
N PHE A 584 -24.46 9.73 12.71
CA PHE A 584 -25.16 8.80 11.83
C PHE A 584 -25.89 9.55 10.72
N THR A 585 -25.96 8.94 9.53
CA THR A 585 -26.90 9.37 8.49
C THR A 585 -28.34 9.11 8.93
N LYS A 586 -29.29 9.85 8.36
CA LYS A 586 -30.72 9.77 8.73
C LYS A 586 -31.31 8.36 8.61
N ASP A 587 -30.87 7.63 7.59
CA ASP A 587 -31.27 6.24 7.32
C ASP A 587 -30.52 5.21 8.20
N GLY A 588 -29.51 5.63 8.96
CA GLY A 588 -28.68 4.78 9.81
C GLY A 588 -27.73 3.84 9.06
N LYS A 589 -27.64 3.94 7.72
CA LYS A 589 -26.79 3.05 6.90
C LYS A 589 -25.33 3.48 6.90
N ALA A 590 -25.04 4.76 7.16
CA ALA A 590 -23.70 5.31 7.17
C ALA A 590 -23.38 6.14 8.41
N LEU A 591 -22.09 6.37 8.62
CA LEU A 591 -21.53 7.21 9.67
C LEU A 591 -20.61 8.25 9.05
N ILE A 592 -20.73 9.51 9.45
CA ILE A 592 -19.75 10.56 9.20
C ILE A 592 -18.90 10.71 10.44
N SER A 593 -17.58 10.75 10.29
CA SER A 593 -16.65 11.14 11.35
C SER A 593 -15.79 12.31 10.92
N ILE A 594 -15.44 13.17 11.88
CA ILE A 594 -14.48 14.25 11.68
C ILE A 594 -13.32 14.13 12.66
N SER A 595 -12.11 14.46 12.20
CA SER A 595 -10.90 14.27 12.98
C SER A 595 -9.94 15.46 12.88
N LYS A 596 -9.04 15.54 13.86
CA LYS A 596 -7.89 16.43 13.82
C LYS A 596 -6.86 16.07 12.75
N ASP A 597 -7.04 14.93 12.06
CA ASP A 597 -6.26 14.57 10.86
C ASP A 597 -6.66 15.38 9.62
N LYS A 598 -7.54 16.39 9.78
CA LYS A 598 -8.02 17.34 8.76
C LYS A 598 -9.01 16.71 7.77
N THR A 599 -9.46 15.49 8.01
CA THR A 599 -10.40 14.78 7.13
C THR A 599 -11.75 14.58 7.80
N ALA A 600 -12.80 14.61 6.99
CA ALA A 600 -14.07 13.96 7.32
C ALA A 600 -14.16 12.64 6.54
N ARG A 601 -14.75 11.60 7.13
CA ARG A 601 -14.84 10.27 6.52
C ARG A 601 -16.25 9.74 6.60
N LEU A 602 -16.67 9.09 5.53
CA LEU A 602 -17.95 8.42 5.42
C LEU A 602 -17.74 6.91 5.48
N TRP A 603 -18.44 6.25 6.39
CA TRP A 603 -18.32 4.81 6.65
C TRP A 603 -19.65 4.12 6.40
N GLU A 604 -19.60 2.93 5.84
CA GLU A 604 -20.77 2.05 5.77
C GLU A 604 -20.92 1.28 7.08
N ILE A 605 -22.09 1.30 7.71
CA ILE A 605 -22.31 0.65 9.01
C ILE A 605 -22.29 -0.88 8.89
N LYS A 606 -22.93 -1.44 7.84
CA LYS A 606 -23.06 -2.89 7.66
C LYS A 606 -21.69 -3.57 7.52
N SER A 607 -20.84 -3.04 6.65
CA SER A 607 -19.52 -3.62 6.36
C SER A 607 -18.38 -3.01 7.20
N GLY A 608 -18.59 -1.85 7.81
CA GLY A 608 -17.54 -1.06 8.46
C GLY A 608 -16.48 -0.52 7.51
N LYS A 609 -16.70 -0.57 6.19
CA LYS A 609 -15.76 -0.05 5.21
C LYS A 609 -15.84 1.46 5.15
N MET A 610 -14.69 2.09 4.96
CA MET A 610 -14.59 3.50 4.61
C MET A 610 -15.00 3.67 3.15
N LEU A 611 -16.09 4.40 2.90
CA LEU A 611 -16.62 4.63 1.56
C LEU A 611 -15.89 5.81 0.90
N ARG A 612 -15.79 6.93 1.61
CA ARG A 612 -15.22 8.19 1.10
C ARG A 612 -14.43 8.94 2.17
N ILE A 613 -13.41 9.67 1.72
CA ILE A 613 -12.69 10.65 2.49
C ILE A 613 -12.93 12.01 1.86
N LEU A 614 -13.30 12.97 2.69
CA LEU A 614 -13.48 14.35 2.30
C LEU A 614 -12.25 15.15 2.71
N HIS A 615 -11.54 15.67 1.72
CA HIS A 615 -10.37 16.53 1.89
C HIS A 615 -10.78 17.94 1.49
N GLY A 616 -10.65 18.94 2.37
CA GLY A 616 -10.97 20.30 1.94
C GLY A 616 -10.46 21.44 2.83
N ASP A 617 -9.97 21.15 4.04
CA ASP A 617 -9.27 22.15 4.82
C ASP A 617 -7.85 21.70 5.22
N ARG A 618 -6.94 22.66 5.31
CA ARG A 618 -5.55 22.47 5.76
C ARG A 618 -5.43 22.39 7.28
N THR A 619 -6.52 22.62 8.01
CA THR A 619 -6.58 22.70 9.46
C THR A 619 -7.46 21.58 10.06
N PRO A 620 -7.17 21.15 11.31
CA PRO A 620 -7.97 20.18 12.05
C PRO A 620 -9.46 20.55 12.10
N LEU A 621 -10.35 19.59 11.80
CA LEU A 621 -11.80 19.78 11.95
C LEU A 621 -12.20 19.79 13.42
N VAL A 622 -13.14 20.65 13.81
CA VAL A 622 -13.55 20.87 15.21
C VAL A 622 -14.96 20.31 15.47
N ALA A 623 -15.96 20.86 14.78
CA ALA A 623 -17.35 20.42 14.90
C ALA A 623 -17.99 20.16 13.54
N ALA A 624 -18.97 19.26 13.53
CA ALA A 624 -19.78 18.93 12.38
C ALA A 624 -21.26 18.86 12.76
N ALA A 625 -22.12 19.16 11.80
CA ALA A 625 -23.55 18.90 11.91
C ALA A 625 -24.07 18.36 10.58
N MET A 626 -25.07 17.49 10.64
CA MET A 626 -25.81 17.03 9.46
C MET A 626 -27.22 17.61 9.52
N SER A 627 -27.74 18.07 8.38
CA SER A 627 -29.10 18.57 8.34
C SER A 627 -30.12 17.44 8.58
N PRO A 628 -31.25 17.71 9.27
CA PRO A 628 -32.32 16.72 9.48
C PRO A 628 -32.93 16.11 8.20
N ASP A 629 -32.81 16.79 7.06
CA ASP A 629 -33.20 16.26 5.75
C ASP A 629 -32.15 15.32 5.13
N GLY A 630 -30.95 15.23 5.71
CA GLY A 630 -29.83 14.39 5.27
C GLY A 630 -29.06 14.91 4.05
N LYS A 631 -29.35 16.13 3.56
CA LYS A 631 -28.78 16.65 2.31
C LYS A 631 -27.53 17.49 2.49
N LEU A 632 -27.34 18.09 3.66
CA LEU A 632 -26.27 19.04 3.95
C LEU A 632 -25.40 18.58 5.12
N ILE A 633 -24.13 18.92 5.04
CA ILE A 633 -23.14 18.76 6.12
C ILE A 633 -22.53 20.14 6.37
N ALA A 634 -22.59 20.60 7.62
CA ALA A 634 -21.84 21.77 8.07
C ALA A 634 -20.56 21.31 8.77
N LEU A 635 -19.42 21.88 8.41
CA LEU A 635 -18.12 21.61 9.01
C LEU A 635 -17.50 22.90 9.54
N SER A 636 -16.82 22.80 10.66
CA SER A 636 -15.93 23.83 11.19
C SER A 636 -14.55 23.25 11.47
N ASN A 637 -13.57 24.12 11.56
CA ASN A 637 -12.19 23.76 11.84
C ASN A 637 -11.53 24.82 12.73
N LEU A 638 -10.20 24.81 12.82
CA LEU A 638 -9.46 25.79 13.60
C LEU A 638 -9.41 27.20 12.96
N THR A 639 -10.08 27.41 11.84
CA THR A 639 -10.35 28.74 11.28
C THR A 639 -11.67 29.30 11.83
N LYS A 640 -12.02 30.50 11.36
CA LYS A 640 -13.23 31.22 11.77
C LYS A 640 -14.46 30.91 10.90
N ASP A 641 -14.26 30.16 9.82
CA ASP A 641 -15.27 29.94 8.80
C ASP A 641 -15.99 28.60 9.00
N ILE A 642 -17.24 28.53 8.54
CA ILE A 642 -18.04 27.32 8.53
C ILE A 642 -18.29 26.95 7.06
N PHE A 643 -18.13 25.67 6.73
CA PHE A 643 -18.27 25.17 5.37
C PHE A 643 -19.53 24.35 5.25
N ILE A 644 -20.43 24.73 4.34
CA ILE A 644 -21.64 23.99 4.01
C ILE A 644 -21.38 23.15 2.77
N LEU A 645 -21.57 21.84 2.92
CA LEU A 645 -21.31 20.85 1.90
C LEU A 645 -22.58 20.08 1.57
N LYS A 646 -22.70 19.63 0.32
CA LYS A 646 -23.72 18.68 -0.09
C LYS A 646 -23.31 17.27 0.34
N PHE A 647 -24.27 16.49 0.86
CA PHE A 647 -24.04 15.08 1.13
C PHE A 647 -23.90 14.28 -0.18
N PRO A 648 -22.90 13.38 -0.31
CA PRO A 648 -22.69 12.58 -1.51
C PRO A 648 -23.75 11.47 -1.63
N ASN A 649 -24.77 11.70 -2.47
CA ASN A 649 -25.88 10.76 -2.72
C ASN A 649 -25.59 9.77 -3.87
N ASP A 650 -24.43 9.86 -4.51
CA ASP A 650 -24.00 9.04 -5.65
C ASP A 650 -23.56 7.63 -5.25
N ILE A 651 -23.64 7.27 -3.96
CA ILE A 651 -23.11 6.03 -3.41
C ILE A 651 -24.16 4.90 -3.47
N PRO A 652 -23.99 3.89 -4.34
CA PRO A 652 -24.96 2.82 -4.52
C PRO A 652 -25.19 1.98 -3.26
N GLU A 653 -24.16 1.78 -2.42
CA GLU A 653 -24.25 1.02 -1.16
C GLU A 653 -25.23 1.63 -0.15
N LEU A 654 -25.55 2.91 -0.30
CA LEU A 654 -26.49 3.64 0.56
C LEU A 654 -27.88 3.75 -0.06
N GLN A 655 -28.02 3.46 -1.36
CA GLN A 655 -29.30 3.50 -2.07
C GLN A 655 -30.14 2.25 -1.76
N GLU A 656 -31.46 2.41 -1.74
CA GLU A 656 -32.40 1.30 -1.52
C GLU A 656 -32.43 0.39 -2.75
N THR A 657 -31.88 -0.83 -2.62
CA THR A 657 -32.34 -1.94 -3.44
C THR A 657 -33.74 -2.29 -2.96
N ALA A 658 -34.76 -1.93 -3.74
CA ALA A 658 -36.11 -2.43 -3.52
C ALA A 658 -36.06 -3.97 -3.58
N GLY A 659 -36.26 -4.62 -2.43
CA GLY A 659 -36.20 -6.08 -2.29
C GLY A 659 -35.14 -6.55 -1.28
N ASP A 660 -35.33 -6.20 -0.01
CA ASP A 660 -34.91 -7.06 1.12
C ASP A 660 -35.42 -6.45 2.44
N SER A 661 -36.72 -6.58 2.66
CA SER A 661 -37.31 -6.50 4.00
C SER A 661 -37.40 -7.91 4.57
N LEU A 662 -36.30 -8.44 5.09
CA LEU A 662 -36.32 -9.71 5.83
C LEU A 662 -36.64 -9.46 7.30
N SER A 663 -37.87 -9.82 7.66
CA SER A 663 -38.29 -10.19 9.00
C SER A 663 -37.44 -11.36 9.49
N VAL A 664 -36.82 -11.19 10.65
CA VAL A 664 -36.12 -12.27 11.36
C VAL A 664 -37.12 -12.92 12.29
N ASP A 665 -37.61 -14.11 11.93
CA ASP A 665 -38.21 -15.04 12.87
C ASP A 665 -37.30 -16.25 13.06
N VAL A 666 -37.15 -16.62 14.33
CA VAL A 666 -36.32 -17.71 14.86
C VAL A 666 -37.14 -18.99 14.83
N ALA A 667 -36.59 -20.10 14.33
CA ALA A 667 -37.00 -21.44 14.77
C ALA A 667 -35.93 -22.50 14.49
N ASN A 668 -35.75 -23.36 15.50
CA ASN A 668 -34.89 -24.54 15.55
C ASN A 668 -35.45 -25.75 14.79
N SER A 669 -34.51 -26.63 14.41
CA SER A 669 -34.55 -28.10 14.42
C SER A 669 -35.40 -28.92 13.43
N ALA A 670 -34.69 -29.92 12.89
CA ALA A 670 -35.07 -31.31 12.62
C ALA A 670 -35.30 -31.75 11.16
N GLU A 671 -34.61 -32.85 10.84
CA GLU A 671 -34.60 -33.66 9.61
C GLU A 671 -35.99 -34.18 9.23
N THR A 672 -36.25 -34.53 7.96
CA THR A 672 -36.32 -35.92 7.44
C THR A 672 -36.82 -35.97 5.98
N GLN A 673 -36.07 -36.73 5.16
CA GLN A 673 -36.35 -37.52 3.94
C GLN A 673 -37.63 -37.36 3.06
N ALA A 674 -37.34 -37.21 1.76
CA ALA A 674 -37.65 -38.11 0.61
C ALA A 674 -39.07 -38.24 -0.01
N ALA A 675 -39.03 -38.03 -1.34
CA ALA A 675 -39.56 -38.85 -2.44
C ALA A 675 -41.01 -38.64 -2.95
N ASP A 676 -41.03 -38.23 -4.22
CA ASP A 676 -41.61 -38.92 -5.37
C ASP A 676 -42.77 -38.29 -6.17
N SER A 677 -42.40 -38.06 -7.44
CA SER A 677 -43.12 -38.33 -8.68
C SER A 677 -44.18 -37.35 -9.18
N ALA A 678 -43.73 -36.68 -10.25
CA ALA A 678 -44.40 -35.82 -11.21
C ALA A 678 -45.43 -36.51 -12.14
N LEU A 679 -46.00 -35.63 -12.98
CA LEU A 679 -46.72 -35.78 -14.25
C LEU A 679 -48.25 -35.56 -14.10
N ASN A 680 -48.93 -34.66 -14.81
CA ASN A 680 -48.55 -33.87 -15.99
C ASN A 680 -49.61 -32.79 -16.35
N ASP A 681 -49.19 -31.90 -17.26
CA ASP A 681 -49.96 -31.14 -18.29
C ASP A 681 -50.36 -29.65 -18.11
N ALA A 682 -49.53 -28.81 -18.76
CA ALA A 682 -49.80 -27.84 -19.85
C ALA A 682 -50.47 -26.45 -19.62
N GLU A 683 -49.72 -25.43 -20.10
CA GLU A 683 -50.11 -24.13 -20.70
C GLU A 683 -50.63 -22.96 -19.84
N ASN A 684 -49.75 -22.00 -19.46
CA ASN A 684 -49.69 -20.64 -20.04
C ASN A 684 -48.77 -19.66 -19.27
N SER A 685 -48.04 -18.86 -20.07
CA SER A 685 -47.37 -17.57 -19.81
C SER A 685 -47.59 -16.81 -18.48
N VAL A 686 -46.66 -16.98 -17.53
CA VAL A 686 -46.28 -15.98 -16.49
C VAL A 686 -44.80 -16.22 -16.15
N ILE A 687 -43.96 -15.18 -16.06
CA ILE A 687 -42.58 -15.28 -15.58
C ILE A 687 -42.64 -15.46 -14.06
N ASP A 688 -42.42 -16.70 -13.62
CA ASP A 688 -42.47 -17.12 -12.21
C ASP A 688 -41.04 -17.18 -11.62
N LEU A 689 -40.90 -16.71 -10.39
CA LEU A 689 -39.64 -16.32 -9.73
C LEU A 689 -38.88 -17.50 -9.09
N THR A 690 -39.00 -18.72 -9.63
CA THR A 690 -38.49 -19.94 -9.00
C THR A 690 -37.25 -20.54 -9.68
N ASP A 691 -36.79 -19.99 -10.80
CA ASP A 691 -35.70 -20.56 -11.61
C ASP A 691 -34.26 -20.22 -11.12
N LEU A 692 -34.13 -19.80 -9.86
CA LEU A 692 -32.83 -19.54 -9.21
C LEU A 692 -32.46 -20.57 -8.13
N SER A 693 -33.37 -21.48 -7.72
CA SER A 693 -33.08 -22.42 -6.63
C SER A 693 -32.55 -23.80 -7.06
N GLU A 694 -32.48 -24.10 -8.37
CA GLU A 694 -31.99 -25.41 -8.84
C GLU A 694 -30.58 -25.39 -9.47
N LYS A 695 -29.95 -24.22 -9.63
CA LYS A 695 -28.52 -24.15 -9.98
C LYS A 695 -27.56 -24.28 -8.79
N GLU A 696 -28.07 -24.41 -7.56
CA GLU A 696 -27.27 -24.49 -6.32
C GLU A 696 -27.06 -25.93 -5.79
N LYS A 697 -27.51 -26.98 -6.50
CA LYS A 697 -27.37 -28.39 -6.05
C LYS A 697 -26.48 -29.28 -6.91
N GLN A 698 -25.61 -28.73 -7.76
CA GLN A 698 -24.50 -29.51 -8.32
C GLN A 698 -23.28 -29.38 -7.38
N PRO A 699 -22.66 -30.49 -6.94
CA PRO A 699 -21.38 -30.39 -6.23
C PRO A 699 -20.36 -29.76 -7.18
N MET A 700 -19.78 -28.62 -6.74
CA MET A 700 -18.74 -27.90 -7.48
C MET A 700 -17.64 -28.85 -7.93
N THR A 701 -17.19 -28.68 -9.17
CA THR A 701 -15.99 -29.34 -9.65
C THR A 701 -14.76 -28.90 -8.83
N ALA A 702 -13.72 -29.74 -8.74
CA ALA A 702 -12.52 -29.42 -7.97
C ALA A 702 -11.84 -28.09 -8.42
N GLU A 703 -12.08 -27.67 -9.66
CA GLU A 703 -11.61 -26.40 -10.23
C GLU A 703 -12.45 -25.19 -9.74
N GLU A 704 -13.76 -25.36 -9.49
CA GLU A 704 -14.63 -24.32 -8.93
C GLU A 704 -14.39 -24.10 -7.43
N LEU A 705 -14.07 -25.17 -6.68
CA LEU A 705 -13.64 -25.07 -5.28
C LEU A 705 -12.31 -24.30 -5.11
N LEU A 706 -11.40 -24.40 -6.07
CA LEU A 706 -10.16 -23.61 -6.11
C LEU A 706 -10.41 -22.14 -6.47
N ALA A 707 -11.47 -21.83 -7.22
CA ALA A 707 -11.86 -20.46 -7.56
C ALA A 707 -12.64 -19.77 -6.42
N TYR A 708 -13.35 -20.53 -5.58
CA TYR A 708 -14.08 -20.05 -4.39
C TYR A 708 -13.27 -20.10 -3.10
N ALA A 709 -12.06 -20.69 -3.12
CA ALA A 709 -11.11 -20.58 -2.03
C ALA A 709 -10.56 -19.14 -1.94
N VAL A 710 -11.36 -18.27 -1.34
CA VAL A 710 -10.85 -17.10 -0.64
C VAL A 710 -9.91 -17.66 0.42
N PRO A 711 -8.60 -17.31 0.45
CA PRO A 711 -7.91 -17.41 1.71
C PRO A 711 -8.60 -16.38 2.60
N GLU A 712 -9.57 -16.85 3.40
CA GLU A 712 -9.92 -16.16 4.61
C GLU A 712 -8.57 -15.96 5.31
N THR A 713 -8.09 -14.73 5.37
CA THR A 713 -7.10 -14.36 6.38
C THR A 713 -7.85 -14.39 7.70
N ASP A 714 -8.21 -15.59 8.10
CA ASP A 714 -8.70 -15.89 9.42
C ASP A 714 -7.61 -15.45 10.38
N LYS A 715 -8.06 -14.79 11.44
CA LYS A 715 -7.32 -14.77 12.69
C LYS A 715 -6.87 -16.21 12.94
N LEU A 716 -5.58 -16.48 12.71
CA LEU A 716 -4.97 -17.78 12.97
C LEU A 716 -5.49 -18.28 14.32
N SER A 717 -6.23 -19.38 14.27
CA SER A 717 -6.95 -19.93 15.40
C SER A 717 -6.00 -20.14 16.58
N ALA A 718 -6.51 -20.05 17.81
CA ALA A 718 -5.74 -20.43 18.99
C ALA A 718 -5.15 -21.86 18.87
N ASP A 719 -5.81 -22.71 18.05
CA ASP A 719 -5.39 -24.05 17.68
C ASP A 719 -4.11 -24.07 16.83
N TYR A 720 -3.94 -23.18 15.85
CA TYR A 720 -2.66 -23.04 15.11
C TYR A 720 -1.51 -22.71 16.06
N LEU A 721 -1.70 -21.74 16.96
CA LEU A 721 -0.67 -21.33 17.91
C LEU A 721 -0.29 -22.49 18.86
N GLN A 722 -1.26 -23.33 19.23
CA GLN A 722 -1.03 -24.52 20.04
C GLN A 722 -0.27 -25.61 19.26
N GLN A 723 -0.64 -25.87 18.00
CA GLN A 723 0.03 -26.83 17.11
C GLN A 723 1.47 -26.41 16.81
N GLN A 724 1.70 -25.12 16.57
CA GLN A 724 3.03 -24.54 16.34
C GLN A 724 3.92 -24.65 17.59
N LYS A 725 3.38 -24.33 18.78
CA LYS A 725 4.10 -24.52 20.05
C LYS A 725 4.48 -25.98 20.30
N ARG A 726 3.57 -26.91 19.97
CA ARG A 726 3.83 -28.35 20.07
C ARG A 726 4.92 -28.81 19.12
N LEU A 727 4.88 -28.40 17.84
CA LEU A 727 5.93 -28.74 16.86
C LEU A 727 7.32 -28.26 17.32
N ASN A 728 7.38 -27.06 17.89
CA ASN A 728 8.62 -26.49 18.44
C ASN A 728 9.15 -27.29 19.64
N GLN A 729 8.27 -27.78 20.52
CA GLN A 729 8.67 -28.68 21.61
C GLN A 729 9.24 -30.01 21.08
N LEU A 730 8.66 -30.55 20.01
CA LEU A 730 9.13 -31.80 19.40
C LEU A 730 10.50 -31.63 18.74
N LEU A 731 10.74 -30.51 18.05
CA LEU A 731 12.04 -30.20 17.45
C LEU A 731 13.16 -30.01 18.49
N LYS A 732 12.83 -29.54 19.70
CA LYS A 732 13.74 -29.42 20.86
C LYS A 732 13.98 -30.73 21.60
N SER A 733 13.12 -31.73 21.42
CA SER A 733 13.25 -32.98 22.17
C SER A 733 14.58 -33.68 21.84
N LYS A 734 15.24 -34.20 22.88
CA LYS A 734 16.50 -34.96 22.72
C LYS A 734 16.30 -36.27 21.94
N ASN A 735 15.06 -36.79 21.91
CA ASN A 735 14.74 -38.07 21.29
C ASN A 735 13.80 -37.87 20.09
N THR A 736 14.31 -37.22 19.04
CA THR A 736 13.52 -36.90 17.84
C THR A 736 13.00 -38.13 17.09
N CYS A 737 13.59 -39.30 17.31
CA CYS A 737 13.19 -40.55 16.67
C CYS A 737 11.82 -41.07 17.12
N LEU A 738 11.45 -40.84 18.39
CA LEU A 738 10.18 -41.30 18.94
C LEU A 738 8.99 -40.49 18.42
N HIS A 739 9.24 -39.27 17.93
CA HIS A 739 8.23 -38.30 17.55
C HIS A 739 8.14 -38.04 16.04
N ILE A 740 8.78 -38.86 15.20
CA ILE A 740 8.84 -38.64 13.74
C ILE A 740 7.45 -38.49 13.12
N ALA A 741 6.54 -39.42 13.42
CA ALA A 741 5.18 -39.40 12.86
C ALA A 741 4.35 -38.22 13.36
N GLU A 742 4.55 -37.79 14.61
CA GLU A 742 3.89 -36.62 15.20
C GLU A 742 4.41 -35.31 14.57
N MET A 743 5.73 -35.22 14.36
CA MET A 743 6.39 -34.08 13.70
C MET A 743 5.92 -33.92 12.26
N GLU A 744 5.89 -34.98 11.46
CA GLU A 744 5.42 -34.91 10.06
C GLU A 744 3.94 -34.52 9.97
N LYS A 745 3.10 -35.12 10.82
CA LYS A 745 1.66 -34.82 10.83
C LYS A 745 1.39 -33.36 11.21
N LEU A 746 2.10 -32.84 12.21
CA LEU A 746 2.00 -31.44 12.61
C LEU A 746 2.59 -30.50 11.55
N ALA A 747 3.74 -30.85 10.96
CA ALA A 747 4.36 -30.07 9.90
C ALA A 747 3.48 -29.97 8.65
N LEU A 748 2.85 -31.07 8.22
CA LEU A 748 1.90 -31.07 7.10
C LEU A 748 0.65 -30.23 7.40
N LYS A 749 0.09 -30.33 8.61
CA LYS A 749 -1.02 -29.47 9.03
C LYS A 749 -0.64 -27.99 9.04
N ILE A 750 0.55 -27.67 9.53
CA ILE A 750 1.05 -26.29 9.54
C ILE A 750 1.29 -25.80 8.11
N LEU A 751 1.90 -26.60 7.23
CA LEU A 751 2.12 -26.24 5.82
C LEU A 751 0.81 -26.09 5.03
N SER A 752 -0.26 -26.82 5.39
CA SER A 752 -1.58 -26.60 4.78
C SER A 752 -2.23 -25.27 5.17
N MET A 753 -1.85 -24.70 6.32
CA MET A 753 -2.38 -23.40 6.78
C MET A 753 -1.45 -22.24 6.40
N ILE A 754 -0.13 -22.44 6.54
CA ILE A 754 0.93 -21.49 6.18
C ILE A 754 1.94 -22.21 5.29
N PRO A 755 1.80 -22.09 3.95
CA PRO A 755 2.62 -22.83 2.99
C PRO A 755 4.12 -22.58 3.04
N ASN A 756 4.56 -21.50 3.71
CA ASN A 756 5.94 -21.02 3.72
C ASN A 756 6.59 -21.08 5.13
N ASP A 757 6.06 -21.89 6.06
CA ASP A 757 6.58 -21.99 7.43
C ASP A 757 7.92 -22.74 7.49
N LEU A 758 9.01 -22.03 7.79
CA LEU A 758 10.37 -22.58 7.81
C LEU A 758 10.57 -23.69 8.86
N ALA A 759 9.89 -23.63 10.01
CA ALA A 759 10.02 -24.63 11.06
C ALA A 759 9.33 -25.95 10.68
N ALA A 760 8.21 -25.87 9.98
CA ALA A 760 7.54 -27.04 9.42
C ALA A 760 8.38 -27.70 8.30
N PHE A 761 9.02 -26.92 7.43
CA PHE A 761 9.98 -27.45 6.46
C PHE A 761 11.19 -28.12 7.12
N HIS A 762 11.75 -27.54 8.18
CA HIS A 762 12.84 -28.15 8.96
C HIS A 762 12.40 -29.49 9.58
N ALA A 763 11.20 -29.57 10.14
CA ALA A 763 10.67 -30.82 10.69
C ALA A 763 10.54 -31.93 9.62
N MET A 764 10.05 -31.58 8.43
CA MET A 764 9.91 -32.52 7.30
C MET A 764 11.27 -32.94 6.72
N LEU A 765 12.25 -32.04 6.68
CA LEU A 765 13.61 -32.37 6.24
C LEU A 765 14.27 -33.33 7.23
N LYS A 766 14.16 -33.02 8.53
CA LYS A 766 14.69 -33.85 9.62
C LYS A 766 14.05 -35.24 9.64
N SER A 767 12.73 -35.33 9.41
CA SER A 767 12.06 -36.64 9.29
C SER A 767 12.51 -37.42 8.05
N SER A 768 12.66 -36.74 6.90
CA SER A 768 13.13 -37.35 5.65
C SER A 768 14.55 -37.90 5.77
N ILE A 769 15.44 -37.22 6.49
CA ILE A 769 16.79 -37.69 6.80
C ILE A 769 16.74 -38.94 7.69
N LEU A 770 15.96 -38.89 8.76
CA LEU A 770 15.83 -40.02 9.70
C LEU A 770 15.19 -41.26 9.05
N LYS A 771 14.33 -41.07 8.03
CA LYS A 771 13.69 -42.13 7.23
C LYS A 771 14.47 -42.53 5.97
N ARG A 772 15.56 -41.85 5.64
CA ARG A 772 16.37 -42.05 4.41
C ARG A 772 15.57 -41.86 3.10
N ASP A 773 14.60 -40.94 3.09
CA ASP A 773 13.83 -40.57 1.90
C ASP A 773 14.47 -39.37 1.18
N PHE A 774 15.46 -39.67 0.34
CA PHE A 774 16.23 -38.66 -0.40
C PHE A 774 15.41 -37.92 -1.47
N THR A 775 14.30 -38.50 -1.92
CA THR A 775 13.41 -37.87 -2.91
C THR A 775 12.62 -36.73 -2.27
N ASN A 776 12.03 -36.99 -1.10
CA ASN A 776 11.34 -35.97 -0.32
C ASN A 776 12.32 -34.92 0.22
N MET A 777 13.52 -35.33 0.65
CA MET A 777 14.57 -34.40 1.07
C MET A 777 14.90 -33.36 -0.02
N HIS A 778 15.05 -33.78 -1.28
CA HIS A 778 15.35 -32.88 -2.39
C HIS A 778 14.18 -31.94 -2.75
N LEU A 779 12.93 -32.45 -2.70
CA LEU A 779 11.72 -31.64 -2.87
C LEU A 779 11.60 -30.55 -1.78
N LEU A 780 11.89 -30.91 -0.53
CA LEU A 780 11.84 -30.01 0.62
C LEU A 780 12.97 -28.98 0.60
N LEU A 781 14.17 -29.33 0.14
CA LEU A 781 15.27 -28.37 -0.09
C LEU A 781 14.92 -27.33 -1.15
N ARG A 782 14.20 -27.72 -2.21
CA ARG A 782 13.72 -26.78 -3.23
C ARG A 782 12.60 -25.86 -2.72
N ALA A 783 11.68 -26.41 -1.92
CA ALA A 783 10.56 -25.64 -1.38
C ALA A 783 10.96 -24.72 -0.21
N GLY A 784 11.86 -25.18 0.67
CA GLY A 784 12.31 -24.46 1.86
C GLY A 784 13.12 -23.19 1.59
N ASN A 785 13.79 -23.08 0.43
CA ASN A 785 14.48 -21.85 0.02
C ASN A 785 13.55 -20.66 -0.21
N PHE A 786 12.24 -20.89 -0.30
CA PHE A 786 11.20 -19.85 -0.45
C PHE A 786 10.39 -19.61 0.83
N ALA A 787 10.76 -20.26 1.95
CA ALA A 787 10.10 -20.14 3.23
C ALA A 787 10.65 -18.96 4.06
N GLU A 788 9.79 -18.30 4.83
CA GLU A 788 10.16 -17.19 5.73
C GLU A 788 10.01 -17.62 7.20
N LEU A 789 10.90 -17.13 8.07
CA LEU A 789 10.85 -17.36 9.52
C LEU A 789 10.22 -16.15 10.20
N ASP A 790 9.12 -16.34 10.92
CA ASP A 790 8.49 -15.28 11.73
C ASP A 790 9.24 -15.08 13.07
N THR A 791 10.22 -14.17 13.08
CA THR A 791 11.12 -13.96 14.22
C THR A 791 10.43 -13.50 15.51
N GLU A 792 9.18 -13.03 15.47
CA GLU A 792 8.43 -12.64 16.68
C GLU A 792 7.80 -13.84 17.42
N ARG A 793 7.86 -15.05 16.84
CA ARG A 793 7.10 -16.23 17.34
C ARG A 793 7.95 -17.49 17.61
N TYR A 794 9.24 -17.51 17.29
CA TYR A 794 10.13 -18.66 17.50
C TYR A 794 11.29 -18.33 18.46
N ASP A 795 11.23 -18.88 19.68
CA ASP A 795 12.20 -18.59 20.77
C ASP A 795 13.44 -19.50 20.81
N TYR A 796 13.85 -20.19 19.73
CA TYR A 796 14.84 -21.27 19.92
C TYR A 796 15.97 -21.50 18.95
N LEU A 797 15.99 -20.89 17.77
CA LEU A 797 17.19 -20.82 16.93
C LEU A 797 17.12 -19.54 16.10
N SER A 798 18.24 -18.83 15.99
CA SER A 798 18.34 -17.64 15.13
C SER A 798 18.15 -18.01 13.66
N ILE A 799 17.66 -17.08 12.84
CA ILE A 799 17.54 -17.29 11.39
C ILE A 799 18.90 -17.66 10.75
N LEU A 800 19.99 -17.17 11.38
CA LEU A 800 21.36 -17.48 11.02
C LEU A 800 21.71 -18.94 11.34
N GLU A 801 21.27 -19.49 12.48
CA GLU A 801 21.51 -20.90 12.83
C GLU A 801 20.72 -21.87 11.95
N ILE A 802 19.47 -21.58 11.61
CA ILE A 802 18.68 -22.46 10.72
C ILE A 802 19.26 -22.44 9.31
N ARG A 803 19.65 -21.27 8.79
CA ARG A 803 20.35 -21.16 7.50
C ARG A 803 21.72 -21.81 7.54
N ASN A 804 22.49 -21.61 8.60
CA ASN A 804 23.76 -22.29 8.82
C ASN A 804 23.57 -23.81 8.87
N ILE A 805 22.49 -24.36 9.43
CA ILE A 805 22.22 -25.80 9.38
C ILE A 805 21.96 -26.25 7.95
N PHE A 806 21.24 -25.48 7.13
CA PHE A 806 21.02 -25.77 5.70
C PHE A 806 22.31 -25.68 4.88
N ASP A 807 23.10 -24.63 5.09
CA ASP A 807 24.39 -24.42 4.41
C ASP A 807 25.42 -25.45 4.87
N ASN A 808 25.47 -25.78 6.18
CA ASN A 808 26.29 -26.84 6.74
C ASN A 808 25.87 -28.22 6.26
N LEU A 809 24.58 -28.48 6.01
CA LEU A 809 24.11 -29.76 5.45
C LEU A 809 24.56 -29.91 3.98
N LEU A 810 24.61 -28.80 3.24
CA LEU A 810 25.08 -28.76 1.86
C LEU A 810 26.61 -28.89 1.80
N ILE A 811 27.31 -28.28 2.75
CA ILE A 811 28.72 -28.52 3.03
C ILE A 811 28.91 -29.99 3.43
N ASP A 812 28.17 -30.55 4.37
CA ASP A 812 28.28 -31.94 4.84
C ASP A 812 28.05 -33.00 3.74
N VAL A 813 27.24 -32.68 2.74
CA VAL A 813 27.00 -33.54 1.56
C VAL A 813 28.17 -33.49 0.56
N PHE A 814 28.94 -32.39 0.52
CA PHE A 814 30.03 -32.17 -0.45
C PHE A 814 31.43 -32.06 0.16
N ASP A 815 31.53 -31.94 1.49
CA ASP A 815 32.73 -31.76 2.28
C ASP A 815 32.45 -32.22 3.73
N GLN A 816 33.07 -33.31 4.16
CA GLN A 816 33.22 -33.60 5.59
C GLN A 816 34.62 -34.12 5.81
N SER A 817 35.29 -33.53 6.80
CA SER A 817 36.45 -34.07 7.51
C SER A 817 36.41 -35.60 7.57
N PHE A 818 37.21 -36.21 6.70
CA PHE A 818 37.27 -37.64 6.45
C PHE A 818 37.97 -38.37 7.61
N GLU A 819 37.29 -39.25 8.34
CA GLU A 819 37.97 -40.20 9.22
C GLU A 819 38.58 -41.33 8.37
N ARG A 820 39.90 -41.29 8.19
CA ARG A 820 40.66 -42.29 7.41
C ARG A 820 40.77 -43.60 8.19
N ARG A 821 40.01 -44.63 7.82
CA ARG A 821 40.27 -46.04 8.17
C ARG A 821 40.65 -46.86 6.93
N GLY A 822 41.93 -46.83 6.59
CA GLY A 822 42.48 -47.66 5.51
C GLY A 822 41.96 -47.30 4.11
N ASN A 823 41.60 -48.32 3.32
CA ASN A 823 41.34 -48.24 1.88
C ASN A 823 39.89 -47.90 1.48
N LYS A 824 39.03 -47.50 2.43
CA LYS A 824 37.59 -47.28 2.19
C LYS A 824 37.16 -45.94 2.77
N GLN A 825 36.42 -45.15 1.99
CA GLN A 825 35.71 -43.95 2.44
C GLN A 825 34.29 -44.35 2.90
N GLN A 826 33.83 -43.85 4.04
CA GLN A 826 32.51 -44.14 4.60
C GLN A 826 31.86 -42.87 5.15
N ILE A 827 30.60 -42.62 4.78
CA ILE A 827 29.75 -41.61 5.44
C ILE A 827 28.96 -42.31 6.54
N LYS A 828 29.00 -41.81 7.77
CA LYS A 828 28.19 -42.33 8.89
C LYS A 828 26.86 -41.58 8.93
N LEU A 829 25.77 -42.25 8.56
CA LEU A 829 24.41 -41.75 8.81
C LEU A 829 23.81 -42.57 9.96
N THR A 830 23.54 -41.92 11.09
CA THR A 830 22.86 -42.52 12.23
C THR A 830 21.36 -42.60 11.94
N ASN A 831 20.84 -43.82 11.86
CA ASN A 831 19.39 -44.03 11.82
C ASN A 831 18.79 -43.96 13.23
N CYS A 832 17.46 -43.99 13.32
CA CYS A 832 16.74 -43.94 14.59
C CYS A 832 16.84 -45.18 15.48
N GLU A 833 17.53 -46.22 15.01
CA GLU A 833 17.82 -47.43 15.78
C GLU A 833 19.19 -47.32 16.47
N GLY A 834 19.85 -46.15 16.42
CA GLY A 834 21.20 -45.95 16.95
C GLY A 834 22.30 -46.65 16.14
N LYS A 835 21.94 -47.31 15.02
CA LYS A 835 22.89 -47.91 14.09
C LYS A 835 23.42 -46.83 13.15
N SER A 836 24.69 -46.47 13.36
CA SER A 836 25.48 -45.81 12.33
C SER A 836 25.75 -46.83 11.24
N GLU A 837 25.02 -46.77 10.12
CA GLU A 837 25.35 -47.60 8.96
C GLU A 837 26.29 -46.83 8.03
N PRO A 838 27.47 -47.39 7.73
CA PRO A 838 28.40 -46.76 6.81
C PRO A 838 27.86 -46.88 5.38
N VAL A 839 27.55 -45.75 4.76
CA VAL A 839 27.33 -45.70 3.31
C VAL A 839 28.71 -45.69 2.65
N SER A 840 29.08 -46.82 2.03
CA SER A 840 30.33 -46.98 1.29
C SER A 840 30.18 -46.31 -0.08
N LEU A 841 30.83 -45.17 -0.28
CA LEU A 841 31.08 -44.65 -1.62
C LEU A 841 32.08 -45.62 -2.29
N GLY A 842 31.61 -46.37 -3.30
CA GLY A 842 32.44 -47.36 -4.00
C GLY A 842 33.72 -46.73 -4.53
N LYS A 843 34.88 -47.31 -4.15
CA LYS A 843 36.28 -47.01 -4.55
C LYS A 843 36.47 -45.72 -5.37
N ILE A 844 36.08 -44.58 -4.81
CA ILE A 844 36.61 -43.30 -5.29
C ILE A 844 38.11 -43.37 -5.01
N SER A 845 38.89 -43.30 -6.08
CA SER A 845 40.34 -43.31 -6.06
C SER A 845 40.83 -42.30 -5.03
N ARG A 846 41.86 -42.71 -4.27
CA ARG A 846 42.13 -42.26 -2.90
C ARG A 846 42.09 -40.76 -2.59
N ASN A 847 42.15 -39.79 -3.53
CA ASN A 847 42.27 -38.37 -3.19
C ASN A 847 41.79 -37.46 -4.35
N LEU A 848 40.50 -37.47 -4.72
CA LEU A 848 39.97 -36.45 -5.62
C LEU A 848 39.55 -35.21 -4.82
N ARG A 849 40.52 -34.37 -4.44
CA ARG A 849 40.21 -33.00 -3.99
C ARG A 849 39.95 -32.15 -5.23
N TYR A 850 38.71 -31.70 -5.37
CA TYR A 850 38.34 -30.83 -6.48
C TYR A 850 39.04 -29.47 -6.33
N PRO A 851 39.28 -28.74 -7.43
CA PRO A 851 39.81 -27.39 -7.34
C PRO A 851 38.88 -26.50 -6.52
N ASP A 852 39.44 -25.58 -5.75
CA ASP A 852 38.66 -24.62 -4.95
C ASP A 852 37.70 -23.82 -5.85
N GLU A 853 38.12 -23.51 -7.08
CA GLU A 853 37.31 -22.79 -8.06
C GLU A 853 36.09 -23.60 -8.54
N PHE A 854 36.13 -24.93 -8.48
CA PHE A 854 34.98 -25.78 -8.78
C PHE A 854 34.01 -25.85 -7.60
N LEU A 855 34.53 -26.04 -6.38
CA LEU A 855 33.74 -26.10 -5.16
C LEU A 855 33.01 -24.78 -4.91
N THR A 856 33.73 -23.67 -4.97
CA THR A 856 33.15 -22.31 -4.81
C THR A 856 32.06 -22.01 -5.82
N LYS A 857 32.21 -22.46 -7.08
CA LYS A 857 31.24 -22.18 -8.14
C LYS A 857 29.98 -23.03 -8.03
N ILE A 858 30.10 -24.25 -7.52
CA ILE A 858 28.95 -25.12 -7.21
C ILE A 858 28.20 -24.60 -5.98
N THR A 859 28.92 -24.18 -4.94
CA THR A 859 28.30 -23.63 -3.73
C THR A 859 27.66 -22.26 -3.99
N SER A 860 28.26 -21.41 -4.84
CA SER A 860 27.70 -20.10 -5.21
C SER A 860 26.50 -20.19 -6.15
N THR A 861 26.28 -21.34 -6.81
CA THR A 861 25.32 -21.48 -7.91
C THR A 861 24.57 -22.80 -7.78
N ALA A 862 23.45 -22.77 -7.05
CA ALA A 862 22.66 -23.96 -6.65
C ALA A 862 22.10 -24.84 -7.80
N ARG A 863 22.30 -24.48 -9.07
CA ARG A 863 21.79 -25.22 -10.26
C ARG A 863 22.88 -25.85 -11.12
N MET A 864 24.13 -25.87 -10.65
CA MET A 864 25.27 -26.30 -11.47
C MET A 864 25.36 -27.81 -11.64
N LEU A 865 24.90 -28.60 -10.66
CA LEU A 865 24.87 -30.06 -10.71
C LEU A 865 23.43 -30.56 -10.60
N ASP A 866 23.00 -31.41 -11.53
CA ASP A 866 21.73 -32.13 -11.39
C ASP A 866 22.02 -33.54 -10.83
N LEU A 867 21.79 -33.71 -9.53
CA LEU A 867 22.05 -34.98 -8.85
C LEU A 867 21.24 -36.15 -9.43
N ARG A 868 20.14 -35.88 -10.14
CA ARG A 868 19.33 -36.91 -10.83
C ARG A 868 20.14 -37.66 -11.89
N ASP A 869 21.12 -37.02 -12.52
CA ASP A 869 21.97 -37.62 -13.55
C ASP A 869 22.95 -38.66 -12.98
N PHE A 870 23.08 -38.76 -11.66
CA PHE A 870 24.04 -39.63 -10.97
C PHE A 870 23.40 -40.79 -10.21
N ILE A 871 22.06 -40.83 -10.13
CA ILE A 871 21.31 -41.82 -9.37
C ILE A 871 21.37 -43.19 -10.07
N GLY A 872 21.76 -44.24 -9.34
CA GLY A 872 21.73 -45.62 -9.83
C GLY A 872 22.83 -45.99 -10.83
N LEU A 873 23.88 -45.17 -10.99
CA LEU A 873 24.98 -45.44 -11.91
C LEU A 873 25.99 -46.44 -11.36
N ARG A 874 26.62 -47.21 -12.26
CA ARG A 874 27.81 -48.01 -11.95
C ARG A 874 29.04 -47.11 -11.80
N GLU A 875 29.98 -47.50 -10.96
CA GLU A 875 31.16 -46.72 -10.54
C GLU A 875 31.93 -46.06 -11.70
N PHE A 876 32.23 -46.81 -12.77
CA PHE A 876 32.95 -46.28 -13.94
C PHE A 876 32.15 -45.18 -14.69
N GLU A 877 30.82 -45.32 -14.76
CA GLU A 877 29.96 -44.36 -15.44
C GLU A 877 29.75 -43.10 -14.60
N PHE A 878 29.63 -43.26 -13.28
CA PHE A 878 29.63 -42.16 -12.33
C PHE A 878 30.90 -41.31 -12.47
N GLN A 879 32.08 -41.95 -12.52
CA GLN A 879 33.35 -41.26 -12.71
C GLN A 879 33.39 -40.49 -14.03
N ASN A 880 32.99 -41.09 -15.16
CA ASN A 880 33.00 -40.41 -16.45
C ASN A 880 32.04 -39.22 -16.52
N ARG A 881 30.82 -39.35 -15.98
CA ARG A 881 29.85 -38.24 -15.91
C ARG A 881 30.35 -37.12 -15.00
N MET A 882 30.94 -37.47 -13.87
CA MET A 882 31.48 -36.48 -12.93
C MET A 882 32.65 -35.72 -13.54
N PHE A 883 33.57 -36.40 -14.24
CA PHE A 883 34.66 -35.72 -14.95
C PHE A 883 34.17 -34.81 -16.09
N ALA A 884 33.11 -35.22 -16.81
CA ALA A 884 32.49 -34.38 -17.83
C ALA A 884 31.89 -33.11 -17.23
N GLU A 885 31.29 -33.24 -16.06
CA GLU A 885 30.61 -32.15 -15.38
C GLU A 885 31.58 -31.18 -14.72
N ILE A 886 32.65 -31.69 -14.09
CA ILE A 886 33.79 -30.89 -13.62
C ILE A 886 34.38 -30.09 -14.78
N LYS A 887 34.62 -30.75 -15.92
CA LYS A 887 35.12 -30.07 -17.12
C LYS A 887 34.18 -28.95 -17.56
N ARG A 888 32.87 -29.24 -17.64
CA ARG A 888 31.83 -28.27 -18.05
C ARG A 888 31.77 -27.04 -17.12
N VAL A 889 31.74 -27.26 -15.80
CA VAL A 889 31.64 -26.19 -14.78
C VAL A 889 32.86 -25.29 -14.78
N ILE A 890 34.04 -25.90 -14.88
CA ILE A 890 35.33 -25.19 -14.94
C ILE A 890 35.44 -24.40 -16.25
N ASP A 891 35.07 -24.99 -17.38
CA ASP A 891 35.08 -24.34 -18.70
C ASP A 891 33.93 -23.32 -18.87
N SER A 892 33.37 -22.83 -17.76
CA SER A 892 32.32 -21.80 -17.69
C SER A 892 30.96 -22.16 -18.30
N GLY A 893 30.60 -23.45 -18.32
CA GLY A 893 29.27 -23.88 -18.76
C GLY A 893 28.13 -23.29 -17.93
N THR A 894 27.04 -22.91 -18.60
CA THR A 894 25.81 -22.38 -18.00
C THR A 894 25.06 -23.46 -17.21
N PRO A 895 24.32 -23.13 -16.14
CA PRO A 895 23.50 -24.12 -15.42
C PRO A 895 22.54 -24.87 -16.35
N HIS A 896 22.23 -26.13 -16.03
CA HIS A 896 21.23 -26.87 -16.81
C HIS A 896 19.85 -26.19 -16.70
N ALA A 897 19.11 -26.18 -17.81
CA ALA A 897 17.74 -25.66 -17.83
C ALA A 897 16.84 -26.50 -16.91
N SER A 898 15.94 -25.84 -16.17
CA SER A 898 15.06 -26.49 -15.18
C SER A 898 14.09 -27.51 -15.79
N SER A 899 13.85 -27.43 -17.11
CA SER A 899 13.00 -28.34 -17.89
C SER A 899 13.74 -29.52 -18.52
N ARG A 900 15.07 -29.63 -18.34
CA ARG A 900 15.83 -30.73 -18.91
C ARG A 900 15.46 -32.05 -18.23
N MET A 901 15.17 -33.07 -19.04
CA MET A 901 15.05 -34.45 -18.57
C MET A 901 16.43 -34.99 -18.17
N ALA A 902 16.49 -35.71 -17.05
CA ALA A 902 17.72 -36.37 -16.60
C ALA A 902 18.21 -37.34 -17.68
N MET A 903 19.53 -37.44 -17.87
CA MET A 903 20.11 -38.40 -18.81
C MET A 903 19.75 -39.81 -18.39
N ALA A 904 19.25 -40.61 -19.32
CA ALA A 904 18.87 -41.98 -19.03
C ALA A 904 20.08 -42.76 -18.49
N THR A 905 19.87 -43.70 -17.57
CA THR A 905 20.92 -44.58 -17.03
C THR A 905 21.62 -45.42 -18.10
N GLN A 906 21.00 -45.56 -19.28
CA GLN A 906 21.55 -46.26 -20.44
C GLN A 906 22.47 -45.40 -21.32
N GLU A 907 22.39 -44.06 -21.24
CA GLU A 907 23.25 -43.16 -22.00
C GLU A 907 24.66 -43.15 -21.39
N ARG A 908 25.69 -43.46 -22.19
CA ARG A 908 27.08 -43.46 -21.69
C ARG A 908 27.74 -42.10 -21.93
N ALA A 909 28.34 -41.52 -20.89
CA ALA A 909 29.14 -40.31 -21.01
C ALA A 909 30.37 -40.56 -21.89
N LYS A 910 30.75 -39.54 -22.66
CA LYS A 910 31.99 -39.57 -23.46
C LYS A 910 33.17 -39.76 -22.51
N LYS A 911 33.88 -40.90 -22.63
CA LYS A 911 35.06 -41.21 -21.82
C LYS A 911 36.12 -40.12 -22.02
N ILE A 912 36.52 -39.46 -20.94
CA ILE A 912 37.60 -38.47 -20.98
C ILE A 912 38.92 -39.24 -20.85
N PRO A 913 39.85 -39.11 -21.81
CA PRO A 913 41.16 -39.74 -21.69
C PRO A 913 41.94 -39.09 -20.55
N THR A 914 42.22 -39.86 -19.49
CA THR A 914 42.93 -39.40 -18.27
C THR A 914 44.25 -40.15 -18.09
N GLY A 915 45.26 -39.45 -17.54
CA GLY A 915 46.49 -40.03 -17.00
C GLY A 915 46.54 -39.85 -15.49
N MET A 916 47.44 -40.58 -14.82
CA MET A 916 47.64 -40.49 -13.37
C MET A 916 48.88 -39.66 -13.05
N LEU A 917 48.75 -38.69 -12.15
CA LEU A 917 49.84 -37.85 -11.68
C LEU A 917 50.03 -38.07 -10.18
N LYS A 918 51.23 -38.50 -9.76
CA LYS A 918 51.62 -38.51 -8.36
C LYS A 918 52.56 -37.35 -8.08
N ILE A 919 52.26 -36.56 -7.05
CA ILE A 919 53.10 -35.44 -6.63
C ILE A 919 53.53 -35.66 -5.18
N ASN A 920 54.84 -35.61 -4.93
CA ASN A 920 55.39 -35.53 -3.58
C ASN A 920 55.79 -34.07 -3.28
N LEU A 921 55.12 -33.48 -2.28
CA LEU A 921 55.32 -32.11 -1.80
C LEU A 921 55.91 -32.06 -0.38
N GLU A 922 56.43 -33.17 0.17
CA GLU A 922 56.98 -33.23 1.54
C GLU A 922 58.03 -32.14 1.80
N LYS A 923 58.92 -31.86 0.85
CA LYS A 923 59.95 -30.82 0.97
C LYS A 923 59.43 -29.38 0.85
N ALA A 924 58.21 -29.19 0.34
CA ALA A 924 57.58 -27.89 0.15
C ALA A 924 56.70 -27.45 1.34
N GLN A 925 56.73 -28.19 2.46
CA GLN A 925 56.01 -27.86 3.69
C GLN A 925 56.46 -26.53 4.28
N THR A 926 55.49 -25.73 4.73
CA THR A 926 55.75 -24.51 5.51
C THR A 926 54.97 -24.57 6.82
N TRP A 927 55.57 -24.09 7.90
CA TRP A 927 54.98 -24.08 9.24
C TRP A 927 53.69 -23.24 9.36
N LYS A 928 53.42 -22.37 8.38
CA LYS A 928 52.28 -21.45 8.38
C LYS A 928 50.91 -22.09 8.08
N ASN A 929 50.85 -23.29 7.50
CA ASN A 929 49.61 -23.88 6.99
C ASN A 929 49.28 -25.27 7.60
N GLU A 930 49.62 -25.51 8.87
CA GLU A 930 49.27 -26.76 9.60
C GLU A 930 49.68 -28.06 8.86
N GLY A 931 50.75 -28.01 8.07
CA GLY A 931 51.25 -29.17 7.31
C GLY A 931 50.64 -29.37 5.92
N MET A 932 49.67 -28.54 5.48
CA MET A 932 49.09 -28.60 4.13
C MET A 932 49.81 -27.64 3.16
N THR A 933 50.04 -28.09 1.92
CA THR A 933 50.67 -27.31 0.84
C THR A 933 49.66 -27.02 -0.26
N ALA A 934 49.56 -25.73 -0.63
CA ALA A 934 48.73 -25.29 -1.75
C ALA A 934 49.57 -25.28 -3.04
N PHE A 935 49.05 -25.87 -4.10
CA PHE A 935 49.66 -25.85 -5.42
C PHE A 935 48.63 -25.49 -6.48
N ARG A 936 49.10 -24.93 -7.60
CA ARG A 936 48.25 -24.58 -8.73
C ARG A 936 48.63 -25.36 -9.97
N LEU A 937 47.64 -25.92 -10.66
CA LEU A 937 47.82 -26.56 -11.96
C LEU A 937 47.06 -25.81 -13.05
N ARG A 938 47.65 -25.74 -14.23
CA ARG A 938 47.00 -25.20 -15.43
C ARG A 938 47.20 -26.16 -16.58
N LYS A 939 46.13 -26.46 -17.32
CA LYS A 939 46.21 -27.21 -18.58
C LYS A 939 46.34 -26.22 -19.74
N GLU A 940 47.38 -26.34 -20.55
CA GLU A 940 47.62 -25.51 -21.74
C GLU A 940 47.45 -23.99 -21.45
N SER A 941 46.58 -23.28 -22.19
CA SER A 941 46.25 -21.86 -22.01
C SER A 941 45.05 -21.60 -21.08
N GLY A 942 44.53 -22.63 -20.39
CA GLY A 942 43.38 -22.51 -19.50
C GLY A 942 43.64 -21.70 -18.22
N PRO A 943 42.63 -21.52 -17.34
CA PRO A 943 42.81 -20.84 -16.06
C PRO A 943 43.65 -21.67 -15.07
N TRP A 944 44.38 -20.99 -14.18
CA TRP A 944 45.04 -21.65 -13.05
C TRP A 944 44.01 -22.19 -12.07
N LYS A 945 44.23 -23.40 -11.58
CA LYS A 945 43.35 -24.09 -10.63
C LYS A 945 44.10 -24.39 -9.35
N THR A 946 43.50 -24.09 -8.21
CA THR A 946 44.13 -24.23 -6.89
C THR A 946 43.71 -25.53 -6.23
N TYR A 947 44.68 -26.24 -5.66
CA TYR A 947 44.51 -27.51 -4.99
C TYR A 947 45.29 -27.51 -3.67
N HIS A 948 44.78 -28.23 -2.68
CA HIS A 948 45.38 -28.36 -1.36
C HIS A 948 45.76 -29.81 -1.06
N SER A 949 46.99 -30.05 -0.59
CA SER A 949 47.43 -31.37 -0.13
C SER A 949 46.83 -31.74 1.23
N ASP A 950 46.80 -33.04 1.53
CA ASP A 950 46.58 -33.56 2.88
C ASP A 950 47.87 -33.48 3.73
N GLN A 951 47.79 -33.85 5.02
CA GLN A 951 48.93 -33.76 5.95
C GLN A 951 50.16 -34.58 5.49
N ASP A 952 49.94 -35.65 4.71
CA ASP A 952 50.99 -36.52 4.18
C ASP A 952 51.73 -35.94 2.96
N ASN A 953 51.22 -34.84 2.35
CA ASN A 953 51.79 -34.15 1.17
C ASN A 953 52.10 -35.03 -0.05
N ARG A 954 51.52 -36.23 -0.14
CA ARG A 954 51.63 -37.14 -1.28
C ARG A 954 50.28 -37.21 -2.00
N ILE A 955 50.21 -36.53 -3.13
CA ILE A 955 48.98 -36.36 -3.90
C ILE A 955 48.96 -37.36 -5.06
N ILE A 956 47.81 -37.97 -5.31
CA ILE A 956 47.55 -38.78 -6.52
C ILE A 956 46.32 -38.19 -7.20
N MET A 957 46.48 -37.69 -8.43
CA MET A 957 45.41 -37.08 -9.22
C MET A 957 45.22 -37.78 -10.55
N HIS A 958 43.97 -37.92 -10.97
CA HIS A 958 43.62 -38.31 -12.34
C HIS A 958 43.26 -37.04 -13.12
N LEU A 959 44.04 -36.74 -14.16
CA LEU A 959 43.88 -35.52 -14.95
C LEU A 959 43.70 -35.86 -16.43
N PRO A 960 42.92 -35.09 -17.20
CA PRO A 960 42.82 -35.28 -18.65
C PRO A 960 44.18 -35.24 -19.33
N ALA A 961 44.42 -36.07 -20.35
CA ALA A 961 45.68 -36.04 -21.10
C ALA A 961 45.93 -34.66 -21.74
N GLY A 962 47.18 -34.21 -21.76
CA GLY A 962 47.60 -32.91 -22.31
C GLY A 962 48.77 -32.27 -21.55
N ALA A 963 49.12 -31.04 -21.95
CA ALA A 963 50.22 -30.29 -21.36
C ALA A 963 49.78 -29.55 -20.08
N TYR A 964 50.55 -29.70 -19.00
CA TYR A 964 50.29 -29.07 -17.70
C TYR A 964 51.46 -28.23 -17.22
N TYR A 965 51.11 -27.16 -16.49
CA TYR A 965 52.01 -26.27 -15.78
C TYR A 965 51.70 -26.34 -14.29
N LEU A 966 52.71 -26.62 -13.46
CA LEU A 966 52.60 -26.72 -12.00
C LEU A 966 53.29 -25.54 -11.31
N LYS A 967 52.55 -24.85 -10.45
CA LYS A 967 53.04 -23.82 -9.54
C LYS A 967 52.92 -24.27 -8.08
N VAL A 968 53.96 -24.05 -7.30
CA VAL A 968 53.95 -24.26 -5.84
C VAL A 968 54.52 -23.00 -5.19
N GLY A 969 53.80 -22.41 -4.22
CA GLY A 969 54.19 -21.13 -3.61
C GLY A 969 54.23 -19.95 -4.59
N GLY A 970 53.43 -19.99 -5.67
CA GLY A 970 53.35 -18.92 -6.68
C GLY A 970 54.41 -19.01 -7.81
N ILE A 971 55.46 -19.81 -7.65
CA ILE A 971 56.55 -19.99 -8.62
C ILE A 971 56.25 -21.19 -9.53
N LEU A 972 56.52 -21.06 -10.83
CA LEU A 972 56.39 -22.17 -11.79
C LEU A 972 57.51 -23.18 -11.54
N ARG A 973 57.16 -24.39 -11.09
CA ARG A 973 58.12 -25.42 -10.71
C ARG A 973 58.37 -26.43 -11.82
N LYS A 974 57.34 -26.81 -12.57
CA LYS A 974 57.47 -27.85 -13.60
C LYS A 974 56.44 -27.71 -14.71
N THR A 975 56.83 -28.11 -15.91
CA THR A 975 55.96 -28.28 -17.07
C THR A 975 56.07 -29.73 -17.53
N PHE A 976 54.94 -30.41 -17.71
CA PHE A 976 54.92 -31.82 -18.07
C PHE A 976 53.75 -32.15 -18.98
N PHE A 977 53.88 -33.22 -19.75
CA PHE A 977 52.81 -33.76 -20.58
C PHE A 977 52.28 -35.04 -19.96
N LEU A 978 50.98 -35.11 -19.74
CA LEU A 978 50.33 -36.29 -19.17
C LEU A 978 49.70 -37.10 -20.30
N ILE A 979 50.14 -38.35 -20.48
CA ILE A 979 49.63 -39.25 -21.52
C ILE A 979 48.46 -40.06 -20.92
N ALA A 980 47.44 -40.34 -21.72
CA ALA A 980 46.29 -41.13 -21.28
C ALA A 980 46.75 -42.56 -20.88
N GLY A 981 46.29 -43.04 -19.72
CA GLY A 981 46.61 -44.37 -19.22
C GLY A 981 48.01 -44.54 -18.62
N THR A 982 48.87 -43.51 -18.61
CA THR A 982 50.19 -43.58 -17.98
C THR A 982 50.20 -42.96 -16.58
N GLN A 983 51.19 -43.33 -15.78
CA GLN A 983 51.47 -42.72 -14.47
C GLN A 983 52.72 -41.85 -14.59
N LEU A 984 52.65 -40.63 -14.07
CA LEU A 984 53.77 -39.69 -13.98
C LEU A 984 54.00 -39.31 -12.51
N ASP A 985 55.21 -39.56 -12.01
CA ASP A 985 55.60 -39.26 -10.64
C ASP A 985 56.48 -37.99 -10.61
N LEU A 986 56.10 -37.01 -9.78
CA LEU A 986 56.76 -35.72 -9.65
C LEU A 986 57.15 -35.47 -8.20
N ALA A 987 58.44 -35.34 -7.92
CA ALA A 987 58.93 -34.74 -6.68
C ALA A 987 59.16 -33.23 -6.90
N VAL A 988 58.65 -32.39 -6.00
CA VAL A 988 58.91 -30.95 -6.01
C VAL A 988 59.84 -30.64 -4.85
N GLU A 989 61.03 -30.12 -5.17
CA GLU A 989 62.02 -29.67 -4.19
C GLU A 989 61.88 -28.19 -3.83
#